data_AF-A0A7J7US02-F1
#
_entry.id   AF-A0A7J7US02-F1
#
_cell.length_a   1.000
_cell.length_b   1.000
_cell.length_c   1.000
_cell.angle_alpha   90.00
_cell.angle_beta   90.00
_cell.angle_gamma   90.00
#
_symmetry.space_group_name_H-M   'P 1'
#
loop_
_entity.id
_entity.type
_entity.pdbx_description
1 polymer ?
#
loop_
_entity_poly.entity_id
_entity_poly.type
_entity_poly.pdbx_seq_one_letter_code
_entity_poly.pdbx_strand_id
1 'polypeptide(L)'
;MASGADSKGDDLSTAILKQKNRPNRLIVDEAINEDNSVVSLSQLSVPGPIGHPVIGAAVWLVMWSLLVILSIQPCPDVKYGKRIHVLPIDDTVEGITGNLFEVYLKPYFLEAYRPIRKGDIFLVRGGMRAVEFKVVETDPSPYCIVAPDTVIHCEGEPIKREDEEESLNEVGYDDIGGCRKQLAQIKEMVELPLRHPALFKAIGVKPPRGILLYGPPGTGKTLIARAVANETGAFFFLINGPEIMSKLAGESESNLRKAFEEAEKNAPAIIFIDELDAIAPKREKTHGEVERRIVSQLLTLMDGLKQRAHVIVMAATNRPNSIDPALRRFGRFDREVDIGIPDATGRLEILQIHTKNMKLADDVDLEQVANETHGHVGADLAALCSEAALQAIRKKMDLIDLEDETIDAEVMNSLAVTMDDFRWALSQSNPSALRETVVEVPQVTWEDIGGLEDVKRELQELVQYPVEHPDKFLKFGMTPSKGVLFYGPPGCGKTLLAKAIANECQANFISIKGPELLTMWFGESEANVREIFDKARQAAPCVLFFDELDSIAKARGGNIGDGGGAADRVINQILTEMDGMSTKKNVFIIGATNRPDIIDPAILRPGRLDQLIYIPLPDEKSRVAILKANLRKSPVAKDVDLEFLAKMTNGFSGADLTEICQRACKLAIRESIESEIRRDRERQTNPSAMEVEEDDPVPEIRRDHFEEAMRFARRSVSDNDIRKYEMFAQTLQQSRGFGSFRFPSGNQGGAGPSQGSGGGTGGSVYTEDNDDDLYG
;
A
#
# COMPACT_ATOMS: atom_id res chain seq x y z
N MET A 1 -29.09 27.50 -63.26
CA MET A 1 -28.17 26.96 -62.24
C MET A 1 -28.03 28.00 -61.16
N ALA A 2 -28.41 27.65 -59.93
CA ALA A 2 -28.44 28.53 -58.77
C ALA A 2 -27.05 28.70 -58.15
N SER A 3 -26.69 29.93 -57.78
CA SER A 3 -25.63 30.22 -56.80
C SER A 3 -26.25 31.17 -55.76
N GLY A 4 -26.69 30.60 -54.65
CA GLY A 4 -27.31 31.35 -53.55
C GLY A 4 -26.27 32.16 -52.79
N ALA A 5 -26.57 33.45 -52.64
CA ALA A 5 -26.00 34.30 -51.62
C ALA A 5 -26.59 33.88 -50.26
N ASP A 6 -25.75 33.76 -49.24
CA ASP A 6 -26.22 33.68 -47.87
C ASP A 6 -25.39 34.64 -47.01
N SER A 7 -25.97 35.82 -46.82
CA SER A 7 -25.57 36.81 -45.83
C SER A 7 -25.98 36.31 -44.45
N LYS A 8 -25.03 35.90 -43.61
CA LYS A 8 -25.27 35.79 -42.17
C LYS A 8 -24.61 36.97 -41.48
N GLY A 9 -25.47 37.91 -41.09
CA GLY A 9 -25.11 39.00 -40.20
C GLY A 9 -24.64 38.44 -38.87
N ASP A 10 -23.58 39.04 -38.34
CA ASP A 10 -23.18 38.87 -36.96
C ASP A 10 -24.34 39.31 -36.07
N ASP A 11 -24.92 38.34 -35.37
CA ASP A 11 -26.02 38.54 -34.44
C ASP A 11 -25.47 39.24 -33.19
N LEU A 12 -25.46 40.58 -33.23
CA LEU A 12 -25.05 41.51 -32.16
C LEU A 12 -25.78 41.25 -30.82
N SER A 13 -26.86 40.45 -30.84
CA SER A 13 -27.60 40.02 -29.66
C SER A 13 -26.85 38.99 -28.78
N THR A 14 -25.88 38.26 -29.32
CA THR A 14 -25.10 37.24 -28.59
C THR A 14 -23.79 37.75 -28.00
N ALA A 15 -23.35 38.96 -28.38
CA ALA A 15 -22.11 39.57 -27.87
C ALA A 15 -22.21 40.00 -26.39
N ILE A 16 -23.43 40.24 -25.88
CA ILE A 16 -23.69 40.72 -24.52
C ILE A 16 -23.60 39.58 -23.47
N LEU A 17 -23.65 38.31 -23.90
CA LEU A 17 -23.68 37.14 -23.00
C LEU A 17 -22.36 36.36 -22.92
N LYS A 18 -21.34 36.72 -23.71
CA LYS A 18 -19.98 36.24 -23.46
C LYS A 18 -19.28 37.24 -22.55
N GLN A 19 -19.47 37.09 -21.23
CA GLN A 19 -18.45 37.58 -20.30
C GLN A 19 -17.14 36.89 -20.69
N LYS A 20 -16.31 37.55 -21.51
CA LYS A 20 -14.92 37.13 -21.71
C LYS A 20 -14.26 37.26 -20.34
N ASN A 21 -14.13 36.15 -19.63
CA ASN A 21 -13.30 36.07 -18.44
C ASN A 21 -11.91 36.58 -18.85
N ARG A 22 -11.43 37.60 -18.14
CA ARG A 22 -10.13 38.22 -18.46
C ARG A 22 -9.06 37.13 -18.35
N PRO A 23 -8.13 37.01 -19.31
CA PRO A 23 -7.14 35.93 -19.34
C PRO A 23 -6.17 35.97 -18.16
N ASN A 24 -6.12 37.08 -17.42
CA ASN A 24 -5.32 37.25 -16.23
C ASN A 24 -6.00 36.76 -14.95
N ARG A 25 -7.23 36.21 -15.02
CA ARG A 25 -7.93 35.62 -13.88
C ARG A 25 -7.74 34.11 -13.90
N LEU A 26 -7.05 33.57 -12.90
CA LEU A 26 -6.74 32.15 -12.76
C LEU A 26 -7.29 31.61 -11.43
N ILE A 27 -7.43 30.29 -11.35
CA ILE A 27 -7.89 29.58 -10.17
C ILE A 27 -6.67 29.01 -9.46
N VAL A 28 -6.60 29.15 -8.14
CA VAL A 28 -5.56 28.52 -7.31
C VAL A 28 -5.77 27.01 -7.27
N ASP A 29 -4.69 26.27 -7.46
CA ASP A 29 -4.62 24.81 -7.39
C ASP A 29 -3.37 24.39 -6.60
N GLU A 30 -3.24 23.12 -6.26
CA GLU A 30 -2.11 22.59 -5.49
C GLU A 30 -0.76 22.86 -6.17
N ALA A 31 0.24 23.19 -5.35
CA ALA A 31 1.59 23.42 -5.82
C ALA A 31 2.28 22.09 -6.18
N ILE A 32 2.93 22.06 -7.35
CA ILE A 32 3.84 20.96 -7.74
C ILE A 32 5.27 21.25 -7.26
N ASN A 33 5.59 22.53 -7.04
CA ASN A 33 6.89 23.00 -6.56
C ASN A 33 6.69 23.55 -5.14
N GLU A 34 7.47 23.04 -4.19
CA GLU A 34 7.40 23.40 -2.77
C GLU A 34 8.13 24.71 -2.44
N ASP A 35 8.79 25.35 -3.41
CA ASP A 35 9.46 26.62 -3.20
C ASP A 35 8.45 27.77 -2.96
N ASN A 36 8.56 28.41 -1.79
CA ASN A 36 7.70 29.51 -1.34
C ASN A 36 7.50 30.65 -2.36
N SER A 37 8.45 30.87 -3.27
CA SER A 37 8.47 31.99 -4.21
C SER A 37 8.07 31.60 -5.64
N VAL A 38 7.69 30.35 -5.89
CA VAL A 38 7.42 29.82 -7.23
C VAL A 38 5.93 29.56 -7.45
N VAL A 39 5.40 30.07 -8.57
CA VAL A 39 4.06 29.75 -9.06
C VAL A 39 4.17 29.09 -10.43
N SER A 40 3.54 27.92 -10.60
CA SER A 40 3.55 27.17 -11.85
C SER A 40 2.32 27.50 -12.70
N LEU A 41 2.52 27.81 -13.98
CA LEU A 41 1.45 28.09 -14.95
C LEU A 41 1.59 27.14 -16.15
N SER A 42 0.45 26.72 -16.73
CA SER A 42 0.48 25.92 -17.96
C SER A 42 1.08 26.74 -19.12
N GLN A 43 1.83 26.09 -20.03
CA GLN A 43 2.43 26.77 -21.19
C GLN A 43 1.41 27.51 -22.08
N LEU A 44 0.14 27.09 -22.07
CA LEU A 44 -0.95 27.71 -22.83
C LEU A 44 -1.54 28.94 -22.15
N SER A 45 -1.30 29.11 -20.84
CA SER A 45 -1.88 30.17 -20.01
C SER A 45 -1.01 31.42 -19.89
N VAL A 46 0.22 31.41 -20.40
CA VAL A 46 1.21 32.49 -20.21
C VAL A 46 0.99 33.62 -21.22
N PRO A 47 0.62 34.84 -20.79
CA PRO A 47 0.64 36.00 -21.65
C PRO A 47 1.99 36.72 -21.49
N GLY A 48 3.01 36.33 -22.25
CA GLY A 48 4.29 37.07 -22.32
C GLY A 48 5.57 36.21 -22.26
N PRO A 49 6.76 36.84 -22.32
CA PRO A 49 8.05 36.16 -22.29
C PRO A 49 8.31 35.45 -20.96
N ILE A 50 8.91 34.26 -21.05
CA ILE A 50 9.20 33.31 -19.97
C ILE A 50 10.32 33.88 -19.07
N GLY A 51 10.11 33.91 -17.74
CA GLY A 51 11.18 34.20 -16.76
C GLY A 51 11.15 35.58 -16.09
N HIS A 52 10.11 36.41 -16.29
CA HIS A 52 9.97 37.67 -15.54
C HIS A 52 9.22 37.48 -14.22
N PRO A 53 9.61 38.19 -13.14
CA PRO A 53 8.83 38.21 -11.90
C PRO A 53 7.41 38.73 -12.18
N VAL A 54 6.43 38.06 -11.59
CA VAL A 54 5.01 38.31 -11.83
C VAL A 54 4.42 38.90 -10.56
N ILE A 55 3.78 40.07 -10.63
CA ILE A 55 2.93 40.59 -9.55
C ILE A 55 1.49 40.14 -9.85
N GLY A 56 1.10 39.01 -9.29
CA GLY A 56 -0.30 38.80 -8.98
C GLY A 56 -0.60 39.37 -7.60
N ALA A 57 -1.88 39.62 -7.30
CA ALA A 57 -2.35 39.48 -5.91
C ALA A 57 -2.05 38.08 -5.34
N ALA A 58 -1.59 37.16 -6.19
CA ALA A 58 -1.24 35.77 -5.98
C ALA A 58 0.22 35.45 -5.58
N VAL A 59 1.16 36.39 -5.66
CA VAL A 59 2.58 36.11 -5.32
C VAL A 59 2.94 36.55 -3.89
N TRP A 60 2.02 37.23 -3.21
CA TRP A 60 2.35 38.11 -2.08
C TRP A 60 1.38 38.00 -0.90
N LEU A 61 1.00 36.76 -0.57
CA LEU A 61 0.34 36.31 0.68
C LEU A 61 0.04 34.81 0.57
N VAL A 62 0.66 34.00 1.42
CA VAL A 62 0.51 32.52 1.53
C VAL A 62 -0.80 32.15 2.25
N MET A 63 -1.92 32.83 1.95
CA MET A 63 -3.19 32.66 2.68
C MET A 63 -4.40 32.62 1.74
N TRP A 64 -4.28 31.92 0.62
CA TRP A 64 -5.42 31.71 -0.26
C TRP A 64 -5.72 30.23 -0.32
N SER A 65 -6.94 29.88 0.09
CA SER A 65 -7.42 28.53 -0.06
C SER A 65 -7.56 28.13 -1.53
N LEU A 66 -7.51 26.83 -1.79
CA LEU A 66 -7.74 26.25 -3.11
C LEU A 66 -9.05 26.75 -3.75
N LEU A 67 -9.06 26.77 -5.08
CA LEU A 67 -10.19 27.18 -5.94
C LEU A 67 -10.59 28.66 -5.90
N VAL A 68 -9.81 29.54 -5.26
CA VAL A 68 -10.02 30.99 -5.30
C VAL A 68 -9.56 31.59 -6.63
N ILE A 69 -10.29 32.58 -7.15
CA ILE A 69 -9.93 33.28 -8.39
C ILE A 69 -8.99 34.46 -8.09
N LEU A 70 -7.77 34.39 -8.60
CA LEU A 70 -6.75 35.44 -8.47
C LEU A 70 -6.45 36.14 -9.80
N SER A 71 -5.95 37.37 -9.73
CA SER A 71 -5.46 38.11 -10.90
C SER A 71 -3.94 38.18 -10.93
N ILE A 72 -3.34 37.77 -12.05
CA ILE A 72 -1.89 37.73 -12.27
C ILE A 72 -1.46 38.84 -13.25
N GLN A 73 -0.37 39.55 -12.97
CA GLN A 73 0.16 40.63 -13.83
C GLN A 73 1.70 40.57 -13.90
N PRO A 74 2.34 40.72 -15.07
CA PRO A 74 3.80 40.81 -15.13
C PRO A 74 4.32 42.04 -14.38
N CYS A 75 5.44 41.92 -13.66
CA CYS A 75 6.12 43.06 -13.07
C CYS A 75 7.60 43.08 -13.46
N PRO A 76 7.94 43.68 -14.60
CA PRO A 76 9.33 43.81 -15.02
C PRO A 76 10.14 44.82 -14.19
N ASP A 77 9.47 45.68 -13.40
CA ASP A 77 10.09 46.82 -12.71
C ASP A 77 10.55 46.52 -11.28
N VAL A 78 10.60 45.23 -10.88
CA VAL A 78 11.07 44.84 -9.54
C VAL A 78 12.58 45.09 -9.45
N LYS A 79 12.97 45.95 -8.50
CA LYS A 79 14.37 46.33 -8.27
C LYS A 79 15.03 45.42 -7.24
N TYR A 80 16.35 45.32 -7.31
CA TYR A 80 17.13 44.71 -6.23
C TYR A 80 17.00 45.50 -4.93
N GLY A 81 16.86 44.77 -3.83
CA GLY A 81 16.77 45.31 -2.48
C GLY A 81 18.12 45.87 -2.05
N LYS A 82 18.09 47.03 -1.40
CA LYS A 82 19.21 47.56 -0.63
C LYS A 82 19.22 47.01 0.79
N ARG A 83 18.04 46.98 1.42
CA ARG A 83 17.85 46.51 2.78
C ARG A 83 16.49 45.83 2.94
N ILE A 84 16.47 44.76 3.73
CA ILE A 84 15.24 44.10 4.19
C ILE A 84 15.30 43.92 5.71
N HIS A 85 14.16 44.06 6.38
CA HIS A 85 14.02 43.78 7.81
C HIS A 85 13.01 42.67 8.00
N VAL A 86 13.45 41.55 8.56
CA VAL A 86 12.66 40.35 8.79
C VAL A 86 12.71 39.99 10.26
N LEU A 87 11.59 39.61 10.85
CA LEU A 87 11.52 39.16 12.25
C LEU A 87 10.82 37.80 12.34
N PRO A 88 11.28 36.90 13.23
CA PRO A 88 10.62 35.62 13.45
C PRO A 88 9.29 35.78 14.22
N ILE A 89 8.36 34.84 14.03
CA ILE A 89 7.14 34.73 14.84
C ILE A 89 7.44 33.96 16.12
N ASP A 90 7.00 34.48 17.28
CA ASP A 90 7.35 33.99 18.62
C ASP A 90 7.03 32.51 18.84
N ASP A 91 5.86 32.05 18.42
CA ASP A 91 5.41 30.65 18.53
C ASP A 91 6.28 29.65 17.74
N THR A 92 7.02 30.10 16.72
CA THR A 92 7.89 29.23 15.91
C THR A 92 9.33 29.18 16.38
N VAL A 93 9.73 30.07 17.30
CA VAL A 93 11.11 30.16 17.82
C VAL A 93 11.24 29.80 19.29
N GLU A 94 10.16 29.38 19.93
CA GLU A 94 10.19 28.94 21.33
C GLU A 94 11.13 27.72 21.51
N GLY A 95 12.14 27.86 22.37
CA GLY A 95 13.12 26.81 22.67
C GLY A 95 14.35 26.74 21.73
N ILE A 96 14.49 27.65 20.76
CA ILE A 96 15.73 27.82 19.98
C ILE A 96 16.41 29.14 20.30
N THR A 97 17.73 29.10 20.41
CA THR A 97 18.59 30.28 20.62
C THR A 97 19.72 30.29 19.59
N GLY A 98 20.50 31.38 19.53
CA GLY A 98 21.61 31.53 18.60
C GLY A 98 21.29 32.37 17.36
N ASN A 99 22.13 32.26 16.32
CA ASN A 99 22.08 33.13 15.15
C ASN A 99 21.10 32.62 14.08
N LEU A 100 19.83 33.00 14.20
CA LEU A 100 18.78 32.64 13.24
C LEU A 100 19.08 33.09 11.80
N PHE A 101 19.84 34.17 11.63
CA PHE A 101 20.22 34.66 10.31
C PHE A 101 21.14 33.69 9.58
N GLU A 102 22.21 33.23 10.24
CA GLU A 102 23.16 32.29 9.63
C GLU A 102 22.53 30.92 9.36
N VAL A 103 21.64 30.46 10.25
CA VAL A 103 21.04 29.12 10.15
C VAL A 103 19.91 29.06 9.12
N TYR A 104 19.00 30.03 9.12
CA TYR A 104 17.78 29.99 8.29
C TYR A 104 17.84 30.97 7.12
N LEU A 105 18.02 32.27 7.39
CA LEU A 105 17.84 33.32 6.38
C LEU A 105 18.92 33.29 5.30
N LYS A 106 20.19 33.09 5.69
CA LYS A 106 21.31 33.12 4.76
C LYS A 106 21.25 31.99 3.73
N PRO A 107 21.07 30.70 4.08
CA PRO A 107 20.87 29.65 3.09
C PRO A 107 19.61 29.87 2.24
N TYR A 108 18.54 30.40 2.83
CA TYR A 108 17.28 30.63 2.12
C TYR A 108 17.39 31.66 0.98
N PHE A 109 18.16 32.73 1.18
CA PHE A 109 18.36 33.79 0.18
C PHE A 109 19.61 33.61 -0.68
N LEU A 110 20.51 32.68 -0.35
CA LEU A 110 21.76 32.47 -1.06
C LEU A 110 21.51 32.13 -2.53
N GLU A 111 21.96 33.04 -3.43
CA GLU A 111 21.84 32.92 -4.90
C GLU A 111 20.41 32.69 -5.44
N ALA A 112 19.38 32.86 -4.61
CA ALA A 112 18.02 32.51 -4.96
C ALA A 112 17.25 33.65 -5.67
N TYR A 113 17.72 34.90 -5.55
CA TYR A 113 17.08 36.10 -6.12
C TYR A 113 15.56 36.16 -5.82
N ARG A 114 15.18 35.79 -4.60
CA ARG A 114 13.78 35.69 -4.18
C ARG A 114 13.14 37.07 -4.18
N PRO A 115 12.02 37.26 -4.91
CA PRO A 115 11.27 38.49 -4.78
C PRO A 115 10.49 38.41 -3.45
N ILE A 116 10.45 39.51 -2.68
CA ILE A 116 9.70 39.63 -1.41
C ILE A 116 8.94 40.95 -1.35
N ARG A 117 7.90 41.01 -0.51
CA ARG A 117 7.09 42.21 -0.25
C ARG A 117 6.96 42.47 1.25
N LYS A 118 6.86 43.75 1.61
CA LYS A 118 6.53 44.18 2.97
C LYS A 118 5.18 43.61 3.40
N GLY A 119 5.17 42.91 4.53
CA GLY A 119 4.01 42.20 5.09
C GLY A 119 3.96 40.71 4.78
N ASP A 120 4.82 40.18 3.90
CA ASP A 120 4.83 38.74 3.61
C ASP A 120 5.32 37.94 4.82
N ILE A 121 4.75 36.74 4.99
CA ILE A 121 5.24 35.71 5.88
C ILE A 121 5.77 34.57 5.03
N PHE A 122 6.98 34.11 5.32
CA PHE A 122 7.60 32.96 4.64
C PHE A 122 8.17 31.97 5.66
N LEU A 123 8.12 30.69 5.28
CA LEU A 123 8.57 29.58 6.12
C LEU A 123 9.96 29.13 5.71
N VAL A 124 10.89 29.01 6.66
CA VAL A 124 12.21 28.42 6.41
C VAL A 124 12.38 27.18 7.28
N ARG A 125 12.78 26.07 6.64
CA ARG A 125 13.02 24.79 7.31
C ARG A 125 14.52 24.58 7.51
N GLY A 126 14.91 24.11 8.69
CA GLY A 126 16.30 23.89 9.06
C GLY A 126 16.43 23.35 10.47
N GLY A 127 17.44 22.52 10.72
CA GLY A 127 17.72 22.00 12.07
C GLY A 127 16.55 21.22 12.71
N MET A 128 15.84 20.38 11.94
CA MET A 128 14.67 19.60 12.42
C MET A 128 13.46 20.45 12.83
N ARG A 129 13.42 21.74 12.46
CA ARG A 129 12.32 22.67 12.75
C ARG A 129 11.98 23.55 11.53
N ALA A 130 10.83 24.20 11.61
CA ALA A 130 10.37 25.20 10.66
C ALA A 130 10.10 26.51 11.40
N VAL A 131 10.63 27.62 10.88
CA VAL A 131 10.52 28.95 11.49
C VAL A 131 9.84 29.89 10.50
N GLU A 132 8.83 30.62 10.97
CA GLU A 132 8.12 31.62 10.18
C GLU A 132 8.76 33.00 10.38
N PHE A 133 9.02 33.70 9.28
CA PHE A 133 9.56 35.06 9.29
C PHE A 133 8.61 36.01 8.58
N LYS A 134 8.33 37.16 9.20
CA LYS A 134 7.55 38.25 8.61
C LYS A 134 8.47 39.36 8.11
N VAL A 135 8.23 39.82 6.88
CA VAL A 135 8.92 40.95 6.28
C VAL A 135 8.34 42.25 6.81
N VAL A 136 9.01 42.85 7.80
CA VAL A 136 8.59 44.09 8.44
C VAL A 136 8.81 45.29 7.52
N GLU A 137 9.93 45.32 6.79
CA GLU A 137 10.29 46.44 5.93
C GLU A 137 11.18 46.02 4.75
N THR A 138 11.03 46.72 3.62
CA THR A 138 11.85 46.55 2.41
C THR A 138 12.28 47.92 1.87
N ASP A 139 13.52 48.01 1.37
CA ASP A 139 14.01 49.14 0.58
C ASP A 139 14.56 48.60 -0.75
N PRO A 140 13.92 48.89 -1.90
CA PRO A 140 12.73 49.75 -2.06
C PRO A 140 11.42 49.08 -1.62
N SER A 141 10.53 49.87 -1.02
CA SER A 141 9.16 49.49 -0.67
C SER A 141 8.21 49.68 -1.87
N PRO A 142 7.16 48.85 -2.04
CA PRO A 142 6.71 47.79 -1.13
C PRO A 142 7.30 46.41 -1.42
N TYR A 143 8.00 46.21 -2.53
CA TYR A 143 8.58 44.92 -2.93
C TYR A 143 9.97 45.10 -3.55
N CYS A 144 10.83 44.10 -3.38
CA CYS A 144 12.18 44.07 -3.94
C CYS A 144 12.66 42.62 -4.13
N ILE A 145 13.69 42.43 -4.97
CA ILE A 145 14.39 41.14 -5.11
C ILE A 145 15.57 41.11 -4.13
N VAL A 146 15.68 40.06 -3.33
CA VAL A 146 16.82 39.84 -2.45
C VAL A 146 17.99 39.31 -3.28
N ALA A 147 18.95 40.19 -3.56
CA ALA A 147 20.17 39.87 -4.29
C ALA A 147 21.35 39.69 -3.30
N PRO A 148 22.50 39.15 -3.73
CA PRO A 148 23.64 38.94 -2.83
C PRO A 148 24.19 40.21 -2.15
N ASP A 149 23.89 41.40 -2.68
CA ASP A 149 24.25 42.70 -2.14
C ASP A 149 23.18 43.31 -1.21
N THR A 150 22.00 42.69 -1.10
CA THR A 150 20.92 43.14 -0.23
C THR A 150 21.28 42.89 1.24
N VAL A 151 21.21 43.94 2.07
CA VAL A 151 21.48 43.83 3.51
C VAL A 151 20.25 43.31 4.25
N ILE A 152 20.39 42.19 4.96
CA ILE A 152 19.30 41.54 5.70
C ILE A 152 19.45 41.85 7.18
N HIS A 153 18.44 42.48 7.78
CA HIS A 153 18.39 42.77 9.21
C HIS A 153 17.42 41.78 9.87
N CYS A 154 17.87 41.09 10.92
CA CYS A 154 17.02 40.22 11.75
C CYS A 154 17.03 40.62 13.24
N GLU A 155 17.57 41.80 13.56
CA GLU A 155 17.65 42.28 14.94
C GLU A 155 16.29 42.79 15.42
N GLY A 156 15.80 42.25 16.55
CA GLY A 156 14.54 42.61 17.19
C GLY A 156 13.97 41.48 18.04
N GLU A 157 12.96 41.77 18.84
CA GLU A 157 12.18 40.72 19.52
C GLU A 157 11.25 40.00 18.52
N PRO A 158 11.00 38.70 18.70
CA PRO A 158 10.02 37.97 17.91
C PRO A 158 8.64 38.65 17.96
N ILE A 159 7.94 38.61 16.84
CA ILE A 159 6.61 39.22 16.71
C ILE A 159 5.53 38.22 17.14
N LYS A 160 4.44 38.73 17.71
CA LYS A 160 3.23 37.94 17.94
C LYS A 160 2.47 37.77 16.64
N ARG A 161 1.95 36.57 16.41
CA ARG A 161 1.02 36.27 15.32
C ARG A 161 -0.24 37.15 15.43
N GLU A 162 -0.68 37.73 14.33
CA GLU A 162 -1.92 38.51 14.28
C GLU A 162 -3.15 37.57 14.17
N ASP A 163 -4.32 37.97 14.70
CA ASP A 163 -5.53 37.11 14.74
C ASP A 163 -6.04 36.69 13.34
N GLU A 164 -5.68 37.42 12.29
CA GLU A 164 -6.03 37.11 10.90
C GLU A 164 -5.03 36.18 10.22
N GLU A 165 -3.85 35.94 10.81
CA GLU A 165 -2.77 35.13 10.24
C GLU A 165 -2.90 33.67 10.71
N GLU A 166 -3.27 32.77 9.80
CA GLU A 166 -3.25 31.32 10.08
C GLU A 166 -1.80 30.81 10.21
N SER A 167 -1.56 29.85 11.09
CA SER A 167 -0.23 29.26 11.23
C SER A 167 0.07 28.36 10.03
N LEU A 168 1.25 28.56 9.42
CA LEU A 168 1.73 27.70 8.33
C LEU A 168 2.14 26.30 8.82
N ASN A 169 2.08 26.06 10.13
CA ASN A 169 2.30 24.76 10.76
C ASN A 169 0.99 23.97 10.97
N GLU A 170 -0.15 24.54 10.58
CA GLU A 170 -1.40 23.80 10.56
C GLU A 170 -1.39 22.72 9.48
N VAL A 171 -2.10 21.62 9.74
CA VAL A 171 -2.13 20.47 8.82
C VAL A 171 -2.85 20.85 7.53
N GLY A 172 -2.16 20.73 6.40
CA GLY A 172 -2.69 20.96 5.05
C GLY A 172 -2.73 19.69 4.19
N TYR A 173 -3.07 19.84 2.90
CA TYR A 173 -2.99 18.73 1.94
C TYR A 173 -1.56 18.34 1.57
N ASP A 174 -0.61 19.26 1.69
CA ASP A 174 0.82 19.04 1.54
C ASP A 174 1.43 18.16 2.65
N ASP A 175 0.70 17.98 3.76
CA ASP A 175 1.07 17.04 4.83
C ASP A 175 0.53 15.61 4.61
N ILE A 176 -0.12 15.33 3.48
CA ILE A 176 -0.77 14.04 3.20
C ILE A 176 -0.16 13.37 1.97
N GLY A 177 0.55 12.27 2.19
CA GLY A 177 1.13 11.43 1.13
C GLY A 177 0.33 10.15 0.84
N GLY A 178 0.47 9.61 -0.37
CA GLY A 178 0.08 8.25 -0.72
C GLY A 178 -1.40 7.97 -0.92
N CYS A 179 -2.27 8.99 -0.90
CA CYS A 179 -3.72 8.83 -1.02
C CYS A 179 -4.39 9.87 -1.94
N ARG A 180 -3.70 10.28 -3.01
CA ARG A 180 -4.17 11.31 -3.97
C ARG A 180 -5.58 11.06 -4.52
N LYS A 181 -5.90 9.81 -4.89
CA LYS A 181 -7.22 9.45 -5.45
C LYS A 181 -8.34 9.63 -4.43
N GLN A 182 -8.08 9.22 -3.18
CA GLN A 182 -9.00 9.34 -2.07
C GLN A 182 -9.20 10.81 -1.71
N LEU A 183 -8.12 11.57 -1.65
CA LEU A 183 -8.15 13.00 -1.37
C LEU A 183 -8.96 13.75 -2.43
N ALA A 184 -8.77 13.45 -3.71
CA ALA A 184 -9.56 14.06 -4.79
C ALA A 184 -11.06 13.82 -4.65
N GLN A 185 -11.49 12.61 -4.26
CA GLN A 185 -12.90 12.32 -4.00
C GLN A 185 -13.42 13.11 -2.81
N ILE A 186 -12.64 13.22 -1.73
CA ILE A 186 -13.04 13.96 -0.53
C ILE A 186 -13.16 15.45 -0.85
N LYS A 187 -12.22 16.03 -1.61
CA LYS A 187 -12.30 17.42 -2.10
C LYS A 187 -13.60 17.68 -2.86
N GLU A 188 -13.93 16.85 -3.85
CA GLU A 188 -15.18 17.00 -4.61
C GLU A 188 -16.42 16.94 -3.71
N MET A 189 -16.43 16.03 -2.74
CA MET A 189 -17.58 15.80 -1.85
C MET A 189 -17.73 16.85 -0.74
N VAL A 190 -16.64 17.49 -0.32
CA VAL A 190 -16.60 18.39 0.85
C VAL A 190 -16.39 19.84 0.45
N GLU A 191 -15.41 20.12 -0.40
CA GLU A 191 -15.03 21.47 -0.79
C GLU A 191 -16.11 22.16 -1.61
N LEU A 192 -16.67 21.47 -2.62
CA LEU A 192 -17.70 22.06 -3.49
C LEU A 192 -18.95 22.52 -2.70
N PRO A 193 -19.54 21.71 -1.79
CA PRO A 193 -20.67 22.16 -0.98
C PRO A 193 -20.36 23.32 -0.02
N LEU A 194 -19.15 23.35 0.56
CA LEU A 194 -18.75 24.36 1.55
C LEU A 194 -18.36 25.69 0.87
N ARG A 195 -17.61 25.64 -0.23
CA ARG A 195 -17.15 26.83 -0.98
C ARG A 195 -18.22 27.40 -1.90
N HIS A 196 -19.04 26.55 -2.52
CA HIS A 196 -20.06 26.97 -3.48
C HIS A 196 -21.49 26.53 -3.12
N PRO A 197 -22.04 26.91 -1.96
CA PRO A 197 -23.41 26.56 -1.57
C PRO A 197 -24.49 26.93 -2.60
N ALA A 198 -24.30 28.05 -3.30
CA ALA A 198 -25.23 28.54 -4.33
C ALA A 198 -25.34 27.59 -5.54
N LEU A 199 -24.26 26.88 -5.87
CA LEU A 199 -24.24 25.91 -6.99
C LEU A 199 -25.21 24.76 -6.73
N PHE A 200 -25.14 24.15 -5.54
CA PHE A 200 -26.03 23.06 -5.14
C PHE A 200 -27.49 23.51 -5.05
N LYS A 201 -27.72 24.75 -4.59
CA LYS A 201 -29.06 25.34 -4.55
C LYS A 201 -29.65 25.53 -5.96
N ALA A 202 -28.85 25.94 -6.93
CA ALA A 202 -29.29 26.13 -8.32
C ALA A 202 -29.48 24.81 -9.07
N ILE A 203 -28.58 23.84 -8.88
CA ILE A 203 -28.64 22.53 -9.54
C ILE A 203 -29.74 21.64 -8.95
N GLY A 204 -30.16 21.87 -7.70
CA GLY A 204 -31.20 21.07 -7.04
C GLY A 204 -30.72 19.67 -6.62
N VAL A 205 -29.41 19.43 -6.64
CA VAL A 205 -28.78 18.21 -6.14
C VAL A 205 -28.44 18.39 -4.67
N LYS A 206 -28.73 17.37 -3.87
CA LYS A 206 -28.40 17.37 -2.44
C LYS A 206 -26.92 17.04 -2.27
N PRO A 207 -26.14 17.85 -1.53
CA PRO A 207 -24.77 17.49 -1.20
C PRO A 207 -24.75 16.24 -0.30
N PRO A 208 -23.65 15.47 -0.30
CA PRO A 208 -23.46 14.36 0.62
C PRO A 208 -23.49 14.87 2.07
N ARG A 209 -24.10 14.11 2.97
CA ARG A 209 -24.24 14.49 4.39
C ARG A 209 -23.19 13.85 5.25
N GLY A 210 -22.86 12.60 4.94
CA GLY A 210 -21.96 11.77 5.73
C GLY A 210 -20.93 11.09 4.85
N ILE A 211 -19.67 11.22 5.23
CA ILE A 211 -18.55 10.52 4.60
C ILE A 211 -17.92 9.59 5.63
N LEU A 212 -17.89 8.30 5.34
CA LEU A 212 -17.24 7.28 6.16
C LEU A 212 -15.87 6.94 5.58
N LEU A 213 -14.81 7.33 6.27
CA LEU A 213 -13.44 6.93 6.01
C LEU A 213 -13.19 5.59 6.70
N TYR A 214 -12.72 4.60 5.96
CA TYR A 214 -12.34 3.30 6.55
C TYR A 214 -11.00 2.83 6.03
N GLY A 215 -10.33 1.99 6.80
CA GLY A 215 -9.03 1.42 6.46
C GLY A 215 -8.22 1.09 7.72
N PRO A 216 -7.04 0.46 7.59
CA PRO A 216 -6.22 0.08 8.74
C PRO A 216 -5.89 1.25 9.68
N PRO A 217 -5.59 1.00 10.97
CA PRO A 217 -5.12 2.04 11.88
C PRO A 217 -3.80 2.64 11.36
N GLY A 218 -3.60 3.94 11.58
CA GLY A 218 -2.37 4.64 11.18
C GLY A 218 -2.27 5.04 9.70
N THR A 219 -3.31 4.85 8.88
CA THR A 219 -3.33 5.31 7.48
C THR A 219 -3.67 6.80 7.30
N GLY A 220 -3.86 7.56 8.38
CA GLY A 220 -4.06 9.01 8.31
C GLY A 220 -5.51 9.47 8.17
N LYS A 221 -6.52 8.64 8.48
CA LYS A 221 -7.95 9.03 8.41
C LYS A 221 -8.26 10.34 9.16
N THR A 222 -7.77 10.47 10.38
CA THR A 222 -7.94 11.68 11.23
C THR A 222 -7.15 12.87 10.70
N LEU A 223 -5.96 12.62 10.12
CA LEU A 223 -5.13 13.65 9.49
C LEU A 223 -5.83 14.26 8.28
N ILE A 224 -6.39 13.41 7.40
CA ILE A 224 -7.14 13.83 6.22
C ILE A 224 -8.33 14.71 6.59
N ALA A 225 -9.12 14.32 7.60
CA ALA A 225 -10.28 15.10 8.00
C ALA A 225 -9.90 16.49 8.53
N ARG A 226 -8.79 16.58 9.27
CA ARG A 226 -8.26 17.85 9.77
C ARG A 226 -7.77 18.75 8.63
N ALA A 227 -6.97 18.19 7.71
CA ALA A 227 -6.48 18.93 6.54
C ALA A 227 -7.62 19.49 5.69
N VAL A 228 -8.66 18.69 5.45
CA VAL A 228 -9.83 19.15 4.68
C VAL A 228 -10.54 20.31 5.37
N ALA A 229 -10.62 20.33 6.70
CA ALA A 229 -11.27 21.41 7.43
C ALA A 229 -10.46 22.71 7.36
N ASN A 230 -9.15 22.61 7.57
CA ASN A 230 -8.22 23.73 7.50
C ASN A 230 -8.20 24.33 6.09
N GLU A 231 -8.06 23.51 5.06
CA GLU A 231 -8.03 23.98 3.67
C GLU A 231 -9.36 24.60 3.22
N THR A 232 -10.49 24.15 3.77
CA THR A 232 -11.81 24.72 3.47
C THR A 232 -12.15 25.93 4.34
N GLY A 233 -11.36 26.23 5.38
CA GLY A 233 -11.66 27.24 6.39
C GLY A 233 -12.96 26.95 7.17
N ALA A 234 -13.36 25.68 7.25
CA ALA A 234 -14.59 25.26 7.90
C ALA A 234 -14.35 24.97 9.39
N PHE A 235 -15.32 25.30 10.24
CA PHE A 235 -15.22 25.00 11.67
C PHE A 235 -15.13 23.49 11.89
N PHE A 236 -14.05 23.03 12.55
CA PHE A 236 -13.78 21.62 12.79
C PHE A 236 -14.16 21.21 14.22
N PHE A 237 -15.12 20.27 14.35
CA PHE A 237 -15.51 19.73 15.66
C PHE A 237 -15.18 18.24 15.75
N LEU A 238 -14.21 17.89 16.60
CA LEU A 238 -13.74 16.51 16.82
C LEU A 238 -14.58 15.81 17.90
N ILE A 239 -15.07 14.62 17.58
CA ILE A 239 -15.73 13.70 18.52
C ILE A 239 -14.90 12.42 18.57
N ASN A 240 -14.32 12.12 19.74
CA ASN A 240 -13.58 10.88 19.95
C ASN A 240 -14.52 9.79 20.50
N GLY A 241 -14.60 8.64 19.80
CA GLY A 241 -15.50 7.54 20.13
C GLY A 241 -15.41 7.04 21.57
N PRO A 242 -14.24 6.55 22.01
CA PRO A 242 -13.98 6.18 23.40
C PRO A 242 -14.36 7.25 24.42
N GLU A 243 -14.09 8.53 24.15
CA GLU A 243 -14.41 9.62 25.07
C GLU A 243 -15.91 9.73 25.32
N ILE A 244 -16.73 9.61 24.27
CA ILE A 244 -18.20 9.63 24.38
C ILE A 244 -18.71 8.43 25.17
N MET A 245 -18.13 7.24 24.97
CA MET A 245 -18.57 6.00 25.64
C MET A 245 -18.16 5.92 27.11
N SER A 246 -17.08 6.61 27.51
CA SER A 246 -16.58 6.61 28.89
C SER A 246 -17.46 7.41 29.89
N LYS A 247 -18.33 8.29 29.38
CA LYS A 247 -19.17 9.18 30.20
C LYS A 247 -20.47 8.49 30.63
N LEU A 248 -21.14 9.05 31.65
CA LEU A 248 -22.44 8.54 32.10
C LEU A 248 -23.45 8.58 30.95
N ALA A 249 -24.34 7.59 30.86
CA ALA A 249 -25.26 7.39 29.74
C ALA A 249 -25.96 8.67 29.20
N GLY A 250 -26.49 9.52 30.09
CA GLY A 250 -27.16 10.76 29.71
C GLY A 250 -26.20 11.89 29.30
N GLU A 251 -24.96 11.85 29.76
CA GLU A 251 -23.91 12.80 29.40
C GLU A 251 -23.38 12.54 27.99
N SER A 252 -23.21 11.26 27.61
CA SER A 252 -22.82 10.85 26.24
C SER A 252 -23.81 11.36 25.20
N GLU A 253 -25.12 11.20 25.42
CA GLU A 253 -26.17 11.72 24.54
C GLU A 253 -26.20 13.25 24.49
N SER A 254 -26.03 13.90 25.64
CA SER A 254 -26.00 15.36 25.76
C SER A 254 -24.82 15.95 24.98
N ASN A 255 -23.64 15.33 25.09
CA ASN A 255 -22.44 15.76 24.39
C ASN A 255 -22.56 15.61 22.88
N LEU A 256 -23.12 14.49 22.39
CA LEU A 256 -23.43 14.33 20.96
C LEU A 256 -24.39 15.42 20.46
N ARG A 257 -25.42 15.76 21.24
CA ARG A 257 -26.38 16.81 20.87
C ARG A 257 -25.71 18.19 20.83
N LYS A 258 -24.91 18.52 21.84
CA LYS A 258 -24.15 19.78 21.91
C LYS A 258 -23.19 19.93 20.73
N ALA A 259 -22.46 18.87 20.38
CA ALA A 259 -21.54 18.88 19.25
C ALA A 259 -22.23 19.25 17.93
N PHE A 260 -23.39 18.64 17.65
CA PHE A 260 -24.16 18.95 16.44
C PHE A 260 -24.77 20.37 16.47
N GLU A 261 -25.25 20.83 17.63
CA GLU A 261 -25.78 22.18 17.79
C GLU A 261 -24.70 23.26 17.65
N GLU A 262 -23.49 23.00 18.13
CA GLU A 262 -22.35 23.91 18.02
C GLU A 262 -21.84 24.01 16.59
N ALA A 263 -21.72 22.87 15.90
CA ALA A 263 -21.37 22.87 14.48
C ALA A 263 -22.42 23.58 13.60
N GLU A 264 -23.73 23.44 13.89
CA GLU A 264 -24.78 24.18 13.16
C GLU A 264 -24.69 25.70 13.40
N LYS A 265 -24.22 26.15 14.57
CA LYS A 265 -24.03 27.59 14.87
C LYS A 265 -22.83 28.19 14.17
N ASN A 266 -21.77 27.40 13.99
CA ASN A 266 -20.49 27.83 13.41
C ASN A 266 -20.35 27.46 11.91
N ALA A 267 -21.46 27.16 11.23
CA ALA A 267 -21.44 26.75 9.84
C ALA A 267 -20.84 27.82 8.90
N PRO A 268 -20.05 27.46 7.87
CA PRO A 268 -19.75 26.10 7.38
C PRO A 268 -18.87 25.28 8.33
N ALA A 269 -19.25 24.02 8.60
CA ALA A 269 -18.60 23.18 9.61
C ALA A 269 -18.45 21.71 9.21
N ILE A 270 -17.43 21.05 9.76
CA ILE A 270 -17.17 19.61 9.65
C ILE A 270 -17.21 19.01 11.06
N ILE A 271 -18.14 18.08 11.28
CA ILE A 271 -18.14 17.22 12.48
C ILE A 271 -17.35 15.97 12.13
N PHE A 272 -16.24 15.71 12.82
CA PHE A 272 -15.44 14.50 12.61
C PHE A 272 -15.59 13.54 13.79
N ILE A 273 -16.10 12.33 13.53
CA ILE A 273 -16.25 11.25 14.52
C ILE A 273 -15.14 10.23 14.33
N ASP A 274 -14.15 10.25 15.21
CA ASP A 274 -13.08 9.24 15.22
C ASP A 274 -13.51 7.98 15.98
N GLU A 275 -13.00 6.83 15.54
CA GLU A 275 -13.35 5.51 16.07
C GLU A 275 -14.87 5.29 16.18
N LEU A 276 -15.60 5.50 15.07
CA LEU A 276 -17.06 5.36 15.02
C LEU A 276 -17.55 3.99 15.50
N ASP A 277 -16.75 2.94 15.34
CA ASP A 277 -17.05 1.59 15.80
C ASP A 277 -17.13 1.45 17.33
N ALA A 278 -16.55 2.37 18.09
CA ALA A 278 -16.73 2.44 19.53
C ALA A 278 -18.13 2.97 19.91
N ILE A 279 -18.65 3.96 19.16
CA ILE A 279 -19.95 4.58 19.42
C ILE A 279 -21.09 3.73 18.86
N ALA A 280 -20.92 3.19 17.64
CA ALA A 280 -22.00 2.57 16.88
C ALA A 280 -21.67 1.18 16.33
N PRO A 281 -21.38 0.20 17.20
CA PRO A 281 -21.23 -1.18 16.80
C PRO A 281 -22.57 -1.81 16.37
N LYS A 282 -22.51 -2.95 15.67
CA LYS A 282 -23.67 -3.78 15.34
C LYS A 282 -24.46 -4.13 16.61
N ARG A 283 -25.78 -3.91 16.56
CA ARG A 283 -26.74 -4.16 17.66
C ARG A 283 -26.67 -5.56 18.28
N GLU A 284 -26.29 -6.55 17.49
CA GLU A 284 -26.11 -7.95 17.91
C GLU A 284 -24.92 -8.13 18.86
N LYS A 285 -23.87 -7.32 18.71
CA LYS A 285 -22.68 -7.31 19.57
C LYS A 285 -22.81 -6.35 20.77
N THR A 286 -23.84 -5.51 20.77
CA THR A 286 -24.11 -4.51 21.81
C THR A 286 -24.83 -5.16 23.00
N HIS A 287 -24.13 -5.31 24.13
CA HIS A 287 -24.66 -5.97 25.33
C HIS A 287 -25.36 -5.00 26.31
N GLY A 288 -25.34 -3.68 26.07
CA GLY A 288 -25.98 -2.67 26.93
C GLY A 288 -27.15 -1.89 26.29
N GLU A 289 -28.17 -1.56 27.07
CA GLU A 289 -29.27 -0.66 26.65
C GLU A 289 -28.76 0.76 26.37
N VAL A 290 -27.80 1.23 27.17
CA VAL A 290 -27.17 2.55 27.04
C VAL A 290 -26.51 2.71 25.68
N GLU A 291 -25.69 1.74 25.27
CA GLU A 291 -24.99 1.76 23.99
C GLU A 291 -25.98 1.84 22.82
N ARG A 292 -27.07 1.04 22.85
CA ARG A 292 -28.13 1.09 21.83
C ARG A 292 -28.82 2.45 21.75
N ARG A 293 -28.95 3.14 22.89
CA ARG A 293 -29.54 4.47 22.97
C ARG A 293 -28.62 5.53 22.36
N ILE A 294 -27.32 5.44 22.60
CA ILE A 294 -26.30 6.29 21.97
C ILE A 294 -26.32 6.12 20.44
N VAL A 295 -26.35 4.88 19.93
CA VAL A 295 -26.49 4.62 18.48
C VAL A 295 -27.77 5.27 17.95
N SER A 296 -28.90 5.08 18.63
CA SER A 296 -30.18 5.64 18.22
C SER A 296 -30.19 7.17 18.22
N GLN A 297 -29.50 7.79 19.19
CA GLN A 297 -29.32 9.23 19.28
C GLN A 297 -28.48 9.76 18.11
N LEU A 298 -27.36 9.10 17.78
CA LEU A 298 -26.54 9.47 16.61
C LEU A 298 -27.33 9.36 15.31
N LEU A 299 -28.10 8.27 15.12
CA LEU A 299 -28.98 8.12 13.95
C LEU A 299 -29.98 9.28 13.84
N THR A 300 -30.56 9.68 14.95
CA THR A 300 -31.53 10.79 15.01
C THR A 300 -30.87 12.13 14.67
N LEU A 301 -29.65 12.37 15.14
CA LEU A 301 -28.87 13.58 14.81
C LEU A 301 -28.50 13.63 13.32
N MET A 302 -28.05 12.51 12.74
CA MET A 302 -27.74 12.41 11.31
C MET A 302 -28.98 12.67 10.43
N ASP A 303 -30.13 12.11 10.79
CA ASP A 303 -31.39 12.36 10.08
C ASP A 303 -31.87 13.82 10.27
N GLY A 304 -31.61 14.39 11.44
CA GLY A 304 -31.97 15.75 11.85
C GLY A 304 -31.17 16.87 11.18
N LEU A 305 -30.09 16.56 10.46
CA LEU A 305 -29.30 17.54 9.72
C LEU A 305 -30.17 18.24 8.65
N LYS A 306 -30.46 19.51 8.89
CA LYS A 306 -31.20 20.36 7.94
C LYS A 306 -30.32 20.63 6.72
N GLN A 307 -30.90 20.58 5.51
CA GLN A 307 -30.15 20.85 4.27
C GLN A 307 -29.54 22.26 4.19
N ARG A 308 -29.99 23.20 5.03
CA ARG A 308 -29.50 24.59 5.06
C ARG A 308 -28.37 24.82 6.07
N ALA A 309 -28.04 23.82 6.89
CA ALA A 309 -27.07 23.99 7.97
C ALA A 309 -25.61 24.05 7.49
N HIS A 310 -25.30 23.72 6.23
CA HIS A 310 -23.92 23.69 5.70
C HIS A 310 -22.94 22.92 6.62
N VAL A 311 -23.40 21.80 7.19
CA VAL A 311 -22.61 20.91 8.03
C VAL A 311 -22.43 19.57 7.31
N ILE A 312 -21.19 19.07 7.28
CA ILE A 312 -20.84 17.72 6.80
C ILE A 312 -20.36 16.89 7.98
N VAL A 313 -20.78 15.63 8.06
CA VAL A 313 -20.30 14.69 9.07
C VAL A 313 -19.31 13.73 8.44
N MET A 314 -18.07 13.78 8.88
CA MET A 314 -17.04 12.80 8.51
C MET A 314 -16.86 11.82 9.68
N ALA A 315 -16.61 10.55 9.39
CA ALA A 315 -16.32 9.58 10.43
C ALA A 315 -15.21 8.63 10.01
N ALA A 316 -14.42 8.14 10.95
CA ALA A 316 -13.36 7.16 10.72
C ALA A 316 -13.65 5.85 11.45
N THR A 317 -13.34 4.72 10.81
CA THR A 317 -13.35 3.40 11.45
C THR A 317 -12.23 2.51 10.90
N ASN A 318 -11.71 1.62 11.75
CA ASN A 318 -10.78 0.58 11.31
C ASN A 318 -11.51 -0.68 10.84
N ARG A 319 -12.81 -0.81 11.16
CA ARG A 319 -13.60 -2.03 10.97
C ARG A 319 -14.96 -1.67 10.35
N PRO A 320 -15.07 -1.46 9.03
CA PRO A 320 -16.34 -1.06 8.41
C PRO A 320 -17.47 -2.09 8.61
N ASN A 321 -17.10 -3.36 8.85
CA ASN A 321 -18.04 -4.46 9.13
C ASN A 321 -18.57 -4.49 10.56
N SER A 322 -17.98 -3.74 11.50
CA SER A 322 -18.47 -3.65 12.89
C SER A 322 -19.54 -2.57 13.08
N ILE A 323 -19.63 -1.59 12.16
CA ILE A 323 -20.58 -0.47 12.22
C ILE A 323 -22.04 -0.94 12.05
N ASP A 324 -22.98 -0.31 12.78
CA ASP A 324 -24.42 -0.53 12.58
C ASP A 324 -24.80 -0.23 11.10
N PRO A 325 -25.34 -1.21 10.34
CA PRO A 325 -25.72 -1.02 8.95
C PRO A 325 -26.72 0.11 8.72
N ALA A 326 -27.47 0.54 9.75
CA ALA A 326 -28.35 1.68 9.67
C ALA A 326 -27.61 3.00 9.39
N LEU A 327 -26.37 3.14 9.85
CA LEU A 327 -25.55 4.34 9.63
C LEU A 327 -25.08 4.48 8.18
N ARG A 328 -24.90 3.36 7.47
CA ARG A 328 -24.44 3.28 6.07
C ARG A 328 -25.57 3.46 5.04
N ARG A 329 -26.77 3.85 5.47
CA ARG A 329 -27.92 4.06 4.60
C ARG A 329 -27.88 5.44 3.96
N PHE A 330 -28.48 5.53 2.77
CA PHE A 330 -28.62 6.79 2.03
C PHE A 330 -29.20 7.91 2.92
N GLY A 331 -28.57 9.10 2.89
CA GLY A 331 -28.93 10.25 3.74
C GLY A 331 -28.21 10.34 5.09
N ARG A 332 -27.37 9.36 5.43
CA ARG A 332 -26.47 9.35 6.60
C ARG A 332 -25.02 9.26 6.10
N PHE A 333 -24.27 8.20 6.40
CA PHE A 333 -23.00 7.91 5.74
C PHE A 333 -23.27 7.21 4.40
N ASP A 334 -23.62 8.02 3.40
CA ASP A 334 -23.94 7.57 2.05
C ASP A 334 -22.74 7.57 1.10
N ARG A 335 -21.60 8.07 1.57
CA ARG A 335 -20.30 8.00 0.91
C ARG A 335 -19.31 7.25 1.79
N GLU A 336 -18.58 6.34 1.18
CA GLU A 336 -17.55 5.55 1.84
C GLU A 336 -16.25 5.68 1.05
N VAL A 337 -15.15 5.97 1.75
CA VAL A 337 -13.82 6.15 1.15
C VAL A 337 -12.84 5.21 1.83
N ASP A 338 -12.17 4.39 1.03
CA ASP A 338 -11.17 3.42 1.47
C ASP A 338 -9.78 4.07 1.53
N ILE A 339 -9.29 4.32 2.75
CA ILE A 339 -7.94 4.81 3.05
C ILE A 339 -7.05 3.61 3.37
N GLY A 340 -6.63 2.92 2.30
CA GLY A 340 -5.78 1.74 2.36
C GLY A 340 -4.33 2.02 2.73
N ILE A 341 -3.52 0.96 2.71
CA ILE A 341 -2.07 1.03 2.93
C ILE A 341 -1.42 1.70 1.70
N PRO A 342 -0.45 2.61 1.88
CA PRO A 342 0.24 3.25 0.76
C PRO A 342 1.08 2.27 -0.07
N ASP A 343 1.10 2.49 -1.39
CA ASP A 343 2.01 1.81 -2.32
C ASP A 343 3.44 2.40 -2.24
N ALA A 344 4.40 1.85 -2.99
CA ALA A 344 5.79 2.31 -2.92
C ALA A 344 5.93 3.83 -3.16
N THR A 345 5.24 4.35 -4.18
CA THR A 345 5.18 5.79 -4.46
C THR A 345 4.58 6.57 -3.30
N GLY A 346 3.47 6.09 -2.72
CA GLY A 346 2.84 6.74 -1.58
C GLY A 346 3.70 6.70 -0.32
N ARG A 347 4.47 5.64 -0.10
CA ARG A 347 5.43 5.57 1.01
C ARG A 347 6.58 6.55 0.82
N LEU A 348 7.07 6.71 -0.41
CA LEU A 348 8.06 7.74 -0.73
C LEU A 348 7.53 9.14 -0.44
N GLU A 349 6.29 9.46 -0.85
CA GLU A 349 5.66 10.75 -0.54
C GLU A 349 5.57 10.98 0.98
N ILE A 350 5.16 9.98 1.75
CA ILE A 350 5.09 10.08 3.21
C ILE A 350 6.47 10.27 3.84
N LEU A 351 7.49 9.57 3.35
CA LEU A 351 8.87 9.73 3.82
C LEU A 351 9.37 11.14 3.54
N GLN A 352 9.10 11.70 2.35
CA GLN A 352 9.44 13.08 1.99
C GLN A 352 8.78 14.08 2.94
N ILE A 353 7.49 13.89 3.26
CA ILE A 353 6.76 14.76 4.19
C ILE A 353 7.39 14.72 5.59
N HIS A 354 7.69 13.54 6.13
CA HIS A 354 8.26 13.42 7.47
C HIS A 354 9.74 13.79 7.55
N THR A 355 10.45 13.82 6.42
CA THR A 355 11.87 14.25 6.36
C THR A 355 12.05 15.70 5.93
N LYS A 356 10.99 16.43 5.54
CA LYS A 356 11.06 17.82 5.05
C LYS A 356 11.71 18.82 6.01
N ASN A 357 11.64 18.57 7.32
CA ASN A 357 12.28 19.40 8.33
C ASN A 357 13.68 18.88 8.73
N MET A 358 14.02 17.64 8.38
CA MET A 358 15.26 16.97 8.75
C MET A 358 16.37 17.31 7.77
N LYS A 359 17.59 17.50 8.27
CA LYS A 359 18.76 17.56 7.40
C LYS A 359 19.19 16.13 7.06
N LEU A 360 18.94 15.70 5.83
CA LEU A 360 19.39 14.41 5.32
C LEU A 360 20.84 14.53 4.81
N ALA A 361 21.62 13.47 5.00
CA ALA A 361 22.94 13.35 4.39
C ALA A 361 22.82 12.89 2.91
N ASP A 362 23.88 13.12 2.13
CA ASP A 362 23.89 12.85 0.67
C ASP A 362 23.73 11.36 0.32
N ASP A 363 24.00 10.46 1.27
CA ASP A 363 23.88 9.01 1.12
C ASP A 363 22.45 8.48 1.32
N VAL A 364 21.52 9.32 1.78
CA VAL A 364 20.14 8.92 2.08
C VAL A 364 19.34 8.75 0.79
N ASP A 365 18.87 7.52 0.56
CA ASP A 365 17.96 7.17 -0.53
C ASP A 365 16.57 6.82 0.04
N LEU A 366 15.65 7.79 0.00
CA LEU A 366 14.27 7.59 0.47
C LEU A 366 13.47 6.64 -0.44
N GLU A 367 13.84 6.51 -1.72
CA GLU A 367 13.19 5.58 -2.64
C GLU A 367 13.55 4.13 -2.27
N GLN A 368 14.80 3.89 -1.90
CA GLN A 368 15.21 2.60 -1.31
C GLN A 368 14.40 2.30 -0.05
N VAL A 369 14.28 3.24 0.89
CA VAL A 369 13.50 3.04 2.13
C VAL A 369 12.03 2.76 1.81
N ALA A 370 11.42 3.47 0.85
CA ALA A 370 10.06 3.23 0.41
C ALA A 370 9.87 1.81 -0.16
N ASN A 371 10.84 1.33 -0.93
CA ASN A 371 10.83 -0.03 -1.48
C ASN A 371 11.08 -1.10 -0.43
N GLU A 372 11.75 -0.82 0.68
CA GLU A 372 11.97 -1.79 1.75
C GLU A 372 10.82 -1.82 2.78
N THR A 373 10.06 -0.74 2.92
CA THR A 373 8.98 -0.55 3.90
C THR A 373 7.62 -1.11 3.47
N HIS A 374 7.59 -2.31 2.88
CA HIS A 374 6.34 -2.96 2.50
C HIS A 374 5.36 -3.09 3.68
N GLY A 375 4.07 -2.85 3.42
CA GLY A 375 3.01 -2.95 4.43
C GLY A 375 3.04 -1.89 5.53
N HIS A 376 3.99 -0.94 5.51
CA HIS A 376 4.01 0.17 6.45
C HIS A 376 2.88 1.16 6.16
N VAL A 377 2.19 1.61 7.20
CA VAL A 377 1.22 2.70 7.11
C VAL A 377 1.89 4.06 7.36
N GLY A 378 1.17 5.16 7.14
CA GLY A 378 1.72 6.51 7.36
C GLY A 378 2.30 6.71 8.76
N ALA A 379 1.60 6.22 9.80
CA ALA A 379 2.10 6.28 11.17
C ALA A 379 3.38 5.45 11.40
N ASP A 380 3.54 4.31 10.72
CA ASP A 380 4.77 3.51 10.83
C ASP A 380 5.95 4.23 10.19
N LEU A 381 5.75 4.88 9.05
CA LEU A 381 6.78 5.67 8.37
C LEU A 381 7.15 6.93 9.16
N ALA A 382 6.16 7.59 9.77
CA ALA A 382 6.41 8.70 10.69
C ALA A 382 7.29 8.27 11.88
N ALA A 383 6.98 7.11 12.46
CA ALA A 383 7.77 6.53 13.54
C ALA A 383 9.17 6.12 13.07
N LEU A 384 9.30 5.56 11.86
CA LEU A 384 10.58 5.20 11.26
C LEU A 384 11.50 6.42 11.11
N CYS A 385 10.99 7.53 10.54
CA CYS A 385 11.74 8.77 10.42
C CYS A 385 12.12 9.35 11.78
N SER A 386 11.22 9.26 12.76
CA SER A 386 11.47 9.71 14.13
C SER A 386 12.57 8.90 14.80
N GLU A 387 12.57 7.58 14.67
CA GLU A 387 13.63 6.70 15.22
C GLU A 387 14.97 6.91 14.51
N ALA A 388 14.97 7.13 13.19
CA ALA A 388 16.19 7.48 12.45
C ALA A 388 16.77 8.83 12.95
N ALA A 389 15.94 9.84 13.16
CA ALA A 389 16.37 11.12 13.71
C ALA A 389 16.89 10.98 15.16
N LEU A 390 16.19 10.24 16.01
CA LEU A 390 16.63 9.95 17.39
C LEU A 390 17.95 9.18 17.42
N GLN A 391 18.17 8.26 16.48
CA GLN A 391 19.43 7.53 16.37
C GLN A 391 20.59 8.46 15.97
N ALA A 392 20.36 9.38 15.03
CA ALA A 392 21.34 10.40 14.67
C ALA A 392 21.68 11.31 15.87
N ILE A 393 20.66 11.68 16.67
CA ILE A 393 20.84 12.45 17.92
C ILE A 393 21.66 11.64 18.93
N ARG A 394 21.31 10.37 19.20
CA ARG A 394 22.04 9.50 20.15
C ARG A 394 23.53 9.37 19.83
N LYS A 395 23.87 9.24 18.54
CA LYS A 395 25.27 9.17 18.08
C LYS A 395 26.06 10.46 18.34
N LYS A 396 25.38 11.60 18.45
CA LYS A 396 25.99 12.92 18.69
C LYS A 396 25.62 13.52 20.05
N MET A 397 25.05 12.73 20.97
CA MET A 397 24.66 13.20 22.30
C MET A 397 25.83 13.75 23.11
N ASP A 398 27.05 13.27 22.90
CA ASP A 398 28.26 13.77 23.58
C ASP A 398 28.60 15.23 23.23
N LEU A 399 27.99 15.79 22.16
CA LEU A 399 28.15 17.17 21.72
C LEU A 399 27.04 18.10 22.23
N ILE A 400 25.98 17.56 22.83
CA ILE A 400 24.81 18.32 23.31
C ILE A 400 24.92 18.42 24.83
N ASP A 401 25.05 19.64 25.34
CA ASP A 401 24.99 19.88 26.79
C ASP A 401 23.54 19.72 27.26
N LEU A 402 23.28 18.68 28.05
CA LEU A 402 21.95 18.37 28.58
C LEU A 402 21.55 19.28 29.75
N GLU A 403 22.47 20.11 30.26
CA GLU A 403 22.21 21.07 31.34
C GLU A 403 21.56 22.38 30.83
N ASP A 404 21.62 22.66 29.53
CA ASP A 404 21.00 23.83 28.91
C ASP A 404 19.51 23.59 28.58
N GLU A 405 18.63 24.52 29.00
CA GLU A 405 17.19 24.48 28.69
C GLU A 405 16.87 24.86 27.23
N THR A 406 17.86 25.34 26.45
CA THR A 406 17.71 25.75 25.06
C THR A 406 18.84 25.20 24.20
N ILE A 407 18.54 24.72 23.00
CA ILE A 407 19.54 24.18 22.07
C ILE A 407 19.89 25.24 21.01
N ASP A 408 21.18 25.44 20.76
CA ASP A 408 21.66 26.33 19.71
C ASP A 408 21.25 25.81 18.32
N ALA A 409 20.68 26.70 17.51
CA ALA A 409 20.25 26.40 16.15
C ALA A 409 21.39 25.92 15.23
N GLU A 410 22.65 26.34 15.45
CA GLU A 410 23.82 25.87 14.69
C GLU A 410 24.13 24.39 14.98
N VAL A 411 24.02 23.97 16.24
CA VAL A 411 24.20 22.56 16.64
C VAL A 411 23.14 21.70 15.98
N MET A 412 21.88 22.15 16.00
CA MET A 412 20.76 21.46 15.31
C MET A 412 20.98 21.36 13.80
N ASN A 413 21.50 22.40 13.16
CA ASN A 413 21.79 22.38 11.72
C ASN A 413 23.01 21.51 11.35
N SER A 414 23.87 21.16 12.31
CA SER A 414 24.99 20.24 12.11
C SER A 414 24.60 18.75 12.26
N LEU A 415 23.41 18.47 12.78
CA LEU A 415 22.84 17.13 12.93
C LEU A 415 22.23 16.69 11.59
N ALA A 416 23.00 15.92 10.83
CA ALA A 416 22.53 15.25 9.62
C ALA A 416 22.14 13.79 9.93
N VAL A 417 21.00 13.34 9.39
CA VAL A 417 20.52 11.96 9.46
C VAL A 417 21.08 11.18 8.27
N THR A 418 21.73 10.05 8.53
CA THR A 418 22.42 9.23 7.52
C THR A 418 21.60 8.03 7.08
N MET A 419 21.96 7.39 5.97
CA MET A 419 21.26 6.18 5.52
C MET A 419 21.40 5.03 6.52
N ASP A 420 22.51 4.97 7.25
CA ASP A 420 22.71 3.97 8.31
C ASP A 420 21.76 4.18 9.51
N ASP A 421 21.31 5.40 9.77
CA ASP A 421 20.27 5.67 10.77
C ASP A 421 18.92 5.11 10.32
N PHE A 422 18.58 5.26 9.04
CA PHE A 422 17.38 4.64 8.44
C PHE A 422 17.46 3.12 8.45
N ARG A 423 18.60 2.52 8.08
CA ARG A 423 18.80 1.06 8.15
C ARG A 423 18.66 0.53 9.58
N TRP A 424 19.21 1.26 10.55
CA TRP A 424 19.04 0.92 11.96
C TRP A 424 17.56 0.99 12.37
N ALA A 425 16.85 2.06 12.01
CA ALA A 425 15.43 2.22 12.32
C ALA A 425 14.58 1.12 11.66
N LEU A 426 14.88 0.73 10.41
CA LEU A 426 14.23 -0.37 9.69
C LEU A 426 14.38 -1.70 10.42
N SER A 427 15.54 -1.95 11.04
CA SER A 427 15.78 -3.16 11.84
C SER A 427 14.92 -3.24 13.11
N GLN A 428 14.42 -2.09 13.59
CA GLN A 428 13.60 -1.97 14.79
C GLN A 428 12.10 -1.82 14.48
N SER A 429 11.76 -1.36 13.27
CA SER A 429 10.38 -1.08 12.88
C SER A 429 9.61 -2.37 12.53
N ASN A 430 8.44 -2.53 13.12
CA ASN A 430 7.49 -3.58 12.75
C ASN A 430 6.19 -2.97 12.21
N PRO A 431 5.80 -3.27 10.96
CA PRO A 431 4.61 -2.68 10.32
C PRO A 431 3.33 -2.99 11.09
N SER A 432 2.57 -1.95 11.42
CA SER A 432 1.36 -2.06 12.25
C SER A 432 0.21 -2.73 11.51
N ALA A 433 0.14 -2.60 10.19
CA ALA A 433 -0.88 -3.28 9.37
C ALA A 433 -0.72 -4.81 9.31
N LEU A 434 0.45 -5.34 9.68
CA LEU A 434 0.83 -6.74 9.47
C LEU A 434 0.78 -7.60 10.76
N ARG A 435 0.42 -7.01 11.91
CA ARG A 435 0.57 -7.64 13.23
C ARG A 435 -0.38 -8.79 13.56
N GLU A 436 -1.48 -8.99 12.83
CA GLU A 436 -2.48 -10.02 13.19
C GLU A 436 -2.54 -11.25 12.25
N THR A 437 -1.94 -11.19 11.07
CA THR A 437 -1.64 -12.33 10.17
C THR A 437 -0.60 -11.80 9.20
N VAL A 438 0.62 -12.32 9.24
CA VAL A 438 1.77 -11.72 8.54
C VAL A 438 1.50 -11.68 7.03
N VAL A 439 1.18 -10.49 6.51
CA VAL A 439 1.18 -10.22 5.08
C VAL A 439 2.59 -9.76 4.75
N GLU A 440 3.35 -10.54 4.00
CA GLU A 440 4.73 -10.19 3.60
C GLU A 440 4.81 -10.16 2.08
N VAL A 441 5.66 -9.32 1.49
CA VAL A 441 6.10 -9.58 0.10
C VAL A 441 7.23 -10.60 0.20
N PRO A 442 7.10 -11.79 -0.41
CA PRO A 442 8.14 -12.81 -0.27
C PRO A 442 9.42 -12.36 -0.97
N GLN A 443 10.56 -12.60 -0.33
CA GLN A 443 11.88 -12.31 -0.92
C GLN A 443 12.35 -13.39 -1.92
N VAL A 444 11.56 -14.45 -2.11
CA VAL A 444 11.91 -15.60 -2.96
C VAL A 444 11.67 -15.22 -4.41
N THR A 445 12.65 -15.42 -5.29
CA THR A 445 12.56 -15.16 -6.73
C THR A 445 12.51 -16.47 -7.53
N TRP A 446 12.26 -16.40 -8.85
CA TRP A 446 12.35 -17.58 -9.72
C TRP A 446 13.74 -18.21 -9.76
N GLU A 447 14.78 -17.44 -9.44
CA GLU A 447 16.17 -17.92 -9.40
C GLU A 447 16.45 -18.79 -8.17
N ASP A 448 15.67 -18.62 -7.10
CA ASP A 448 15.74 -19.47 -5.91
C ASP A 448 15.08 -20.86 -6.12
N ILE A 449 14.42 -21.06 -7.26
CA ILE A 449 13.68 -22.30 -7.59
C ILE A 449 14.32 -22.97 -8.80
N GLY A 450 14.99 -24.09 -8.58
CA GLY A 450 15.59 -24.88 -9.65
C GLY A 450 14.56 -25.77 -10.39
N GLY A 451 14.49 -25.63 -11.71
CA GLY A 451 13.63 -26.45 -12.57
C GLY A 451 12.17 -25.99 -12.60
N LEU A 452 11.25 -26.91 -12.94
CA LEU A 452 9.81 -26.66 -13.05
C LEU A 452 9.42 -25.53 -14.01
N GLU A 453 10.20 -25.32 -15.08
CA GLU A 453 10.04 -24.17 -16.00
C GLU A 453 8.65 -24.08 -16.65
N ASP A 454 8.04 -25.22 -16.96
CA ASP A 454 6.67 -25.24 -17.50
C ASP A 454 5.63 -24.76 -16.47
N VAL A 455 5.80 -25.12 -15.20
CA VAL A 455 4.93 -24.67 -14.10
C VAL A 455 5.12 -23.18 -13.81
N LYS A 456 6.36 -22.68 -13.87
CA LYS A 456 6.64 -21.24 -13.72
C LYS A 456 5.91 -20.42 -14.79
N ARG A 457 6.01 -20.86 -16.06
CA ARG A 457 5.31 -20.22 -17.18
C ARG A 457 3.79 -20.26 -17.01
N GLU A 458 3.25 -21.41 -16.63
CA GLU A 458 1.81 -21.56 -16.37
C GLU A 458 1.33 -20.61 -15.24
N LEU A 459 2.11 -20.42 -14.18
CA LEU A 459 1.79 -19.47 -13.11
C LEU A 459 1.82 -18.01 -13.56
N GLN A 460 2.76 -17.62 -14.42
CA GLN A 460 2.78 -16.28 -15.01
C GLN A 460 1.52 -16.04 -15.86
N GLU A 461 1.09 -17.03 -16.64
CA GLU A 461 -0.13 -16.93 -17.45
C GLU A 461 -1.40 -16.78 -16.58
N LEU A 462 -1.44 -17.44 -15.44
CA LEU A 462 -2.61 -17.47 -14.54
C LEU A 462 -2.69 -16.28 -13.58
N VAL A 463 -1.55 -15.74 -13.15
CA VAL A 463 -1.48 -14.70 -12.10
C VAL A 463 -1.01 -13.37 -12.66
N GLN A 464 0.11 -13.35 -13.40
CA GLN A 464 0.73 -12.12 -13.87
C GLN A 464 -0.07 -11.48 -15.01
N TYR A 465 -0.48 -12.26 -16.01
CA TYR A 465 -1.19 -11.71 -17.17
C TYR A 465 -2.53 -11.04 -16.83
N PRO A 466 -3.39 -11.58 -15.94
CA PRO A 466 -4.61 -10.88 -15.54
C PRO A 466 -4.37 -9.55 -14.83
N VAL A 467 -3.23 -9.42 -14.13
CA VAL A 467 -2.86 -8.21 -13.39
C VAL A 467 -2.24 -7.16 -14.32
N GLU A 468 -1.29 -7.56 -15.17
CA GLU A 468 -0.56 -6.63 -16.06
C GLU A 468 -1.32 -6.30 -17.35
N HIS A 469 -2.22 -7.19 -17.80
CA HIS A 469 -2.93 -7.06 -19.07
C HIS A 469 -4.46 -7.31 -18.97
N PRO A 470 -5.18 -6.61 -18.07
CA PRO A 470 -6.62 -6.80 -17.90
C PRO A 470 -7.44 -6.44 -19.15
N ASP A 471 -6.93 -5.53 -19.99
CA ASP A 471 -7.52 -5.11 -21.26
C ASP A 471 -7.64 -6.28 -22.26
N LYS A 472 -6.66 -7.18 -22.28
CA LYS A 472 -6.69 -8.38 -23.14
C LYS A 472 -7.81 -9.32 -22.72
N PHE A 473 -7.97 -9.58 -21.43
CA PHE A 473 -9.04 -10.45 -20.92
C PHE A 473 -10.43 -9.88 -21.22
N LEU A 474 -10.62 -8.58 -21.04
CA LEU A 474 -11.86 -7.87 -21.41
C LEU A 474 -12.16 -7.99 -22.89
N LYS A 475 -11.15 -7.81 -23.76
CA LYS A 475 -11.29 -7.93 -25.22
C LYS A 475 -11.78 -9.32 -25.65
N PHE A 476 -11.31 -10.38 -25.00
CA PHE A 476 -11.70 -11.75 -25.29
C PHE A 476 -12.94 -12.22 -24.49
N GLY A 477 -13.52 -11.36 -23.65
CA GLY A 477 -14.68 -11.68 -22.83
C GLY A 477 -14.43 -12.81 -21.83
N MET A 478 -13.17 -13.04 -21.45
CA MET A 478 -12.78 -14.12 -20.54
C MET A 478 -12.57 -13.56 -19.14
N THR A 479 -13.12 -14.24 -18.14
CA THR A 479 -12.79 -13.99 -16.74
C THR A 479 -11.58 -14.85 -16.35
N PRO A 480 -10.55 -14.26 -15.72
CA PRO A 480 -9.40 -15.05 -15.24
C PRO A 480 -9.84 -16.06 -14.17
N SER A 481 -9.11 -17.17 -14.07
CA SER A 481 -9.32 -18.18 -13.02
C SER A 481 -9.05 -17.58 -11.65
N LYS A 482 -9.88 -17.96 -10.66
CA LYS A 482 -9.81 -17.41 -9.30
C LYS A 482 -8.73 -18.05 -8.43
N GLY A 483 -8.31 -19.26 -8.74
CA GLY A 483 -7.29 -19.92 -7.94
C GLY A 483 -6.72 -21.21 -8.50
N VAL A 484 -5.58 -21.58 -7.93
CA VAL A 484 -4.76 -22.73 -8.30
C VAL A 484 -4.65 -23.66 -7.10
N LEU A 485 -4.65 -24.98 -7.35
CA LEU A 485 -4.27 -25.99 -6.37
C LEU A 485 -2.98 -26.68 -6.83
N PHE A 486 -1.92 -26.49 -6.05
CA PHE A 486 -0.69 -27.25 -6.13
C PHE A 486 -0.84 -28.60 -5.45
N TYR A 487 -0.50 -29.67 -6.17
CA TYR A 487 -0.44 -31.01 -5.60
C TYR A 487 0.81 -31.76 -6.07
N GLY A 488 1.30 -32.65 -5.21
CA GLY A 488 2.48 -33.46 -5.49
C GLY A 488 3.20 -33.89 -4.23
N PRO A 489 4.35 -34.57 -4.34
CA PRO A 489 5.10 -35.05 -3.19
C PRO A 489 5.55 -33.90 -2.28
N PRO A 490 5.76 -34.17 -0.98
CA PRO A 490 6.32 -33.19 -0.06
C PRO A 490 7.73 -32.77 -0.50
N GLY A 491 8.14 -31.55 -0.13
CA GLY A 491 9.51 -31.09 -0.36
C GLY A 491 9.87 -30.75 -1.82
N CYS A 492 8.89 -30.57 -2.72
CA CYS A 492 9.12 -30.25 -4.13
C CYS A 492 8.95 -28.76 -4.49
N GLY A 493 8.90 -27.87 -3.50
CA GLY A 493 8.88 -26.42 -3.74
C GLY A 493 7.51 -25.78 -3.94
N LYS A 494 6.39 -26.44 -3.58
CA LYS A 494 5.02 -25.86 -3.68
C LYS A 494 4.91 -24.49 -3.00
N THR A 495 5.37 -24.39 -1.75
CA THR A 495 5.38 -23.15 -0.96
C THR A 495 6.35 -22.11 -1.55
N LEU A 496 7.50 -22.55 -2.08
CA LEU A 496 8.46 -21.65 -2.73
C LEU A 496 7.89 -21.05 -4.02
N LEU A 497 7.20 -21.85 -4.84
CA LEU A 497 6.53 -21.38 -6.07
C LEU A 497 5.47 -20.33 -5.76
N ALA A 498 4.65 -20.55 -4.73
CA ALA A 498 3.64 -19.59 -4.29
C ALA A 498 4.28 -18.26 -3.85
N LYS A 499 5.42 -18.33 -3.15
CA LYS A 499 6.19 -17.15 -2.76
C LYS A 499 6.82 -16.42 -3.96
N ALA A 500 7.39 -17.17 -4.90
CA ALA A 500 8.04 -16.59 -6.09
C ALA A 500 7.05 -15.89 -7.02
N ILE A 501 5.87 -16.47 -7.28
CA ILE A 501 4.85 -15.80 -8.11
C ILE A 501 4.32 -14.52 -7.45
N ALA A 502 4.18 -14.51 -6.12
CA ALA A 502 3.78 -13.31 -5.40
C ALA A 502 4.85 -12.20 -5.50
N ASN A 503 6.13 -12.55 -5.37
CA ASN A 503 7.23 -11.60 -5.57
C ASN A 503 7.30 -11.08 -7.01
N GLU A 504 7.16 -11.95 -8.01
CA GLU A 504 7.18 -11.56 -9.43
C GLU A 504 6.07 -10.54 -9.74
N CYS A 505 4.89 -10.74 -9.17
CA CYS A 505 3.75 -9.82 -9.33
C CYS A 505 3.82 -8.60 -8.39
N GLN A 506 4.87 -8.45 -7.57
CA GLN A 506 4.97 -7.45 -6.50
C GLN A 506 3.69 -7.40 -5.63
N ALA A 507 3.14 -8.58 -5.36
CA ALA A 507 1.89 -8.77 -4.65
C ALA A 507 2.17 -9.17 -3.20
N ASN A 508 1.28 -8.73 -2.32
CA ASN A 508 1.24 -9.14 -0.92
C ASN A 508 1.01 -10.66 -0.81
N PHE A 509 1.66 -11.34 0.13
CA PHE A 509 1.51 -12.78 0.33
C PHE A 509 1.00 -13.07 1.73
N ILE A 510 -0.13 -13.77 1.81
CA ILE A 510 -0.73 -14.25 3.06
C ILE A 510 -0.64 -15.76 3.07
N SER A 511 0.23 -16.30 3.93
CA SER A 511 0.34 -17.74 4.13
C SER A 511 -0.52 -18.17 5.32
N ILE A 512 -1.36 -19.17 5.11
CA ILE A 512 -2.17 -19.80 6.16
C ILE A 512 -1.84 -21.28 6.16
N LYS A 513 -1.30 -21.76 7.26
CA LYS A 513 -1.04 -23.19 7.42
C LYS A 513 -2.27 -23.87 7.97
N GLY A 514 -2.54 -25.08 7.50
CA GLY A 514 -3.73 -25.81 7.91
C GLY A 514 -3.93 -25.96 9.44
N PRO A 515 -2.89 -26.19 10.25
CA PRO A 515 -3.01 -26.18 11.72
C PRO A 515 -3.42 -24.83 12.33
N GLU A 516 -3.10 -23.69 11.71
CA GLU A 516 -3.43 -22.35 12.23
C GLU A 516 -4.94 -22.12 12.24
N LEU A 517 -5.64 -22.60 11.20
CA LEU A 517 -7.10 -22.58 11.12
C LEU A 517 -7.76 -23.52 12.14
N LEU A 518 -7.04 -24.58 12.59
CA LEU A 518 -7.51 -25.50 13.62
C LEU A 518 -7.27 -24.96 15.03
N THR A 519 -6.21 -24.19 15.29
CA THR A 519 -5.94 -23.60 16.62
C THR A 519 -6.95 -22.52 17.02
N MET A 520 -7.67 -21.93 16.07
CA MET A 520 -8.74 -20.95 16.30
C MET A 520 -10.04 -21.56 16.89
N TRP A 521 -9.96 -22.76 17.47
CA TRP A 521 -11.06 -23.69 17.70
C TRP A 521 -12.02 -23.38 18.85
N PHE A 522 -11.69 -22.48 19.77
CA PHE A 522 -12.60 -22.12 20.86
C PHE A 522 -13.47 -20.91 20.47
N GLY A 523 -14.39 -21.12 19.52
CA GLY A 523 -15.59 -20.28 19.35
C GLY A 523 -15.61 -19.22 18.24
N GLU A 524 -14.49 -18.91 17.57
CA GLU A 524 -14.40 -17.76 16.63
C GLU A 524 -13.97 -18.09 15.19
N SER A 525 -13.76 -19.36 14.83
CA SER A 525 -13.10 -19.74 13.57
C SER A 525 -13.78 -19.26 12.27
N GLU A 526 -15.11 -19.15 12.21
CA GLU A 526 -15.79 -18.59 11.03
C GLU A 526 -15.54 -17.10 10.85
N ALA A 527 -15.50 -16.33 11.95
CA ALA A 527 -15.20 -14.91 11.91
C ALA A 527 -13.76 -14.67 11.47
N ASN A 528 -12.83 -15.50 11.94
CA ASN A 528 -11.41 -15.40 11.59
C ASN A 528 -11.16 -15.73 10.11
N VAL A 529 -11.87 -16.71 9.54
CA VAL A 529 -11.81 -16.97 8.08
C VAL A 529 -12.32 -15.75 7.31
N ARG A 530 -13.43 -15.12 7.71
CA ARG A 530 -13.90 -13.87 7.06
C ARG A 530 -12.86 -12.76 7.16
N GLU A 531 -12.26 -12.62 8.33
CA GLU A 531 -11.25 -11.61 8.60
C GLU A 531 -10.00 -11.80 7.73
N ILE A 532 -9.56 -13.04 7.55
CA ILE A 532 -8.47 -13.40 6.63
C ILE A 532 -8.78 -12.94 5.20
N PHE A 533 -9.99 -13.22 4.70
CA PHE A 533 -10.38 -12.82 3.34
C PHE A 533 -10.61 -11.31 3.24
N ASP A 534 -11.12 -10.65 4.29
CA ASP A 534 -11.19 -9.18 4.41
C ASP A 534 -9.78 -8.58 4.33
N LYS A 535 -8.81 -9.13 5.05
CA LYS A 535 -7.41 -8.71 5.05
C LYS A 535 -6.76 -8.90 3.68
N ALA A 536 -6.96 -10.04 3.04
CA ALA A 536 -6.49 -10.28 1.67
C ALA A 536 -7.10 -9.26 0.69
N ARG A 537 -8.38 -8.89 0.86
CA ARG A 537 -9.06 -7.87 0.05
C ARG A 537 -8.55 -6.45 0.30
N GLN A 538 -8.12 -6.14 1.52
CA GLN A 538 -7.51 -4.85 1.87
C GLN A 538 -6.05 -4.77 1.40
N ALA A 539 -5.35 -5.91 1.36
CA ALA A 539 -3.98 -6.02 0.90
C ALA A 539 -3.86 -6.26 -0.62
N ALA A 540 -4.92 -6.08 -1.41
CA ALA A 540 -4.85 -6.29 -2.86
C ALA A 540 -3.88 -5.28 -3.52
N PRO A 541 -3.00 -5.70 -4.46
CA PRO A 541 -2.86 -7.04 -5.05
C PRO A 541 -2.26 -8.06 -4.06
N CYS A 542 -2.93 -9.20 -3.88
CA CYS A 542 -2.58 -10.19 -2.85
C CYS A 542 -2.71 -11.63 -3.35
N VAL A 543 -1.76 -12.48 -2.98
CA VAL A 543 -1.81 -13.93 -3.09
C VAL A 543 -2.16 -14.52 -1.73
N LEU A 544 -3.31 -15.19 -1.64
CA LEU A 544 -3.77 -15.92 -0.45
C LEU A 544 -3.40 -17.39 -0.59
N PHE A 545 -2.40 -17.83 0.18
CA PHE A 545 -1.82 -19.17 0.11
C PHE A 545 -2.28 -20.04 1.28
N PHE A 546 -3.02 -21.10 0.98
CA PHE A 546 -3.39 -22.14 1.94
C PHE A 546 -2.42 -23.32 1.82
N ASP A 547 -1.50 -23.44 2.78
CA ASP A 547 -0.57 -24.58 2.85
C ASP A 547 -1.16 -25.73 3.68
N GLU A 548 -0.74 -26.96 3.37
CA GLU A 548 -1.19 -28.18 4.04
C GLU A 548 -2.73 -28.30 4.12
N LEU A 549 -3.42 -28.02 3.00
CA LEU A 549 -4.88 -28.14 2.92
C LEU A 549 -5.38 -29.54 3.33
N ASP A 550 -4.57 -30.57 3.17
CA ASP A 550 -4.86 -31.95 3.59
C ASP A 550 -5.03 -32.13 5.11
N SER A 551 -4.58 -31.18 5.92
CA SER A 551 -4.80 -31.21 7.38
C SER A 551 -6.21 -30.81 7.79
N ILE A 552 -6.89 -29.96 7.00
CA ILE A 552 -8.26 -29.48 7.27
C ILE A 552 -9.26 -30.12 6.31
N ALA A 553 -8.94 -30.14 5.02
CA ALA A 553 -9.85 -30.51 3.92
C ALA A 553 -9.91 -32.01 3.66
N LYS A 554 -10.00 -32.84 4.72
CA LYS A 554 -10.18 -34.29 4.57
C LYS A 554 -11.59 -34.61 4.09
N ALA A 555 -11.69 -35.52 3.13
CA ALA A 555 -12.96 -35.97 2.56
C ALA A 555 -13.91 -36.42 3.68
N ARG A 556 -15.13 -35.87 3.63
CA ARG A 556 -16.19 -36.10 4.61
C ARG A 556 -16.40 -37.61 4.80
N GLY A 557 -16.22 -38.11 6.02
CA GLY A 557 -16.62 -39.48 6.40
C GLY A 557 -15.52 -40.53 6.60
N GLY A 558 -14.24 -40.15 6.69
CA GLY A 558 -13.15 -41.13 6.85
C GLY A 558 -13.01 -41.81 8.22
N ASN A 559 -13.59 -41.28 9.31
CA ASN A 559 -13.53 -41.89 10.64
C ASN A 559 -14.91 -41.94 11.30
N ILE A 560 -15.32 -43.14 11.68
CA ILE A 560 -16.49 -43.43 12.51
C ILE A 560 -16.22 -42.85 13.91
N GLY A 561 -16.69 -41.64 14.18
CA GLY A 561 -16.53 -40.96 15.47
C GLY A 561 -16.81 -39.47 15.38
N ASP A 562 -17.84 -39.05 16.10
CA ASP A 562 -18.52 -37.75 16.09
C ASP A 562 -17.64 -36.55 16.54
N GLY A 563 -16.61 -36.19 15.75
CA GLY A 563 -15.67 -35.10 16.05
C GLY A 563 -15.31 -34.16 14.89
N GLY A 564 -15.92 -34.34 13.70
CA GLY A 564 -15.50 -33.68 12.44
C GLY A 564 -16.17 -32.33 12.11
N GLY A 565 -17.25 -31.94 12.79
CA GLY A 565 -18.11 -30.82 12.34
C GLY A 565 -17.49 -29.41 12.38
N ALA A 566 -16.30 -29.23 12.95
CA ALA A 566 -15.64 -27.93 13.00
C ALA A 566 -14.73 -27.66 11.78
N ALA A 567 -13.98 -28.67 11.31
CA ALA A 567 -13.22 -28.56 10.07
C ALA A 567 -14.17 -28.36 8.87
N ASP A 568 -15.31 -29.05 8.88
CA ASP A 568 -16.36 -28.90 7.87
C ASP A 568 -16.94 -27.46 7.83
N ARG A 569 -17.15 -26.83 8.99
CA ARG A 569 -17.62 -25.43 9.08
C ARG A 569 -16.59 -24.44 8.53
N VAL A 570 -15.32 -24.62 8.87
CA VAL A 570 -14.22 -23.80 8.34
C VAL A 570 -14.13 -23.93 6.82
N ILE A 571 -14.18 -25.15 6.27
CA ILE A 571 -14.18 -25.37 4.82
C ILE A 571 -15.38 -24.70 4.18
N ASN A 572 -16.59 -24.89 4.71
CA ASN A 572 -17.79 -24.26 4.14
C ASN A 572 -17.68 -22.71 4.17
N GLN A 573 -17.07 -22.14 5.20
CA GLN A 573 -16.82 -20.70 5.26
C GLN A 573 -15.78 -20.26 4.23
N ILE A 574 -14.67 -21.00 4.06
CA ILE A 574 -13.67 -20.74 3.00
C ILE A 574 -14.35 -20.78 1.62
N LEU A 575 -15.18 -21.80 1.35
CA LEU A 575 -15.92 -21.92 0.10
C LEU A 575 -16.87 -20.73 -0.12
N THR A 576 -17.54 -20.28 0.93
CA THR A 576 -18.44 -19.11 0.88
C THR A 576 -17.66 -17.83 0.55
N GLU A 577 -16.48 -17.64 1.14
CA GLU A 577 -15.61 -16.49 0.84
C GLU A 577 -15.03 -16.56 -0.57
N MET A 578 -14.61 -17.74 -1.05
CA MET A 578 -14.12 -17.95 -2.42
C MET A 578 -15.19 -17.63 -3.47
N ASP A 579 -16.42 -18.07 -3.24
CA ASP A 579 -17.56 -17.79 -4.12
C ASP A 579 -17.96 -16.31 -4.06
N GLY A 580 -17.95 -15.73 -2.85
CA GLY A 580 -18.25 -14.32 -2.56
C GLY A 580 -17.18 -13.33 -3.04
N MET A 581 -15.98 -13.79 -3.39
CA MET A 581 -14.96 -12.94 -3.99
C MET A 581 -15.41 -12.46 -5.37
N SER A 582 -15.63 -11.15 -5.50
CA SER A 582 -15.81 -10.49 -6.79
C SER A 582 -14.53 -10.60 -7.62
N THR A 583 -14.66 -10.96 -8.90
CA THR A 583 -13.55 -11.06 -9.87
C THR A 583 -12.81 -9.75 -10.11
N LYS A 584 -13.33 -8.62 -9.59
CA LYS A 584 -12.72 -7.29 -9.72
C LYS A 584 -11.69 -6.95 -8.64
N LYS A 585 -11.60 -7.74 -7.56
CA LYS A 585 -10.58 -7.55 -6.51
C LYS A 585 -9.38 -8.42 -6.91
N ASN A 586 -8.19 -7.83 -7.08
CA ASN A 586 -6.93 -8.52 -7.43
C ASN A 586 -6.42 -9.41 -6.28
N VAL A 587 -7.21 -10.40 -5.87
CA VAL A 587 -6.87 -11.39 -4.85
C VAL A 587 -6.84 -12.75 -5.52
N PHE A 588 -5.69 -13.40 -5.53
CA PHE A 588 -5.46 -14.70 -6.13
C PHE A 588 -5.32 -15.77 -5.06
N ILE A 589 -6.01 -16.90 -5.20
CA ILE A 589 -6.00 -17.97 -4.18
C ILE A 589 -5.15 -19.14 -4.65
N ILE A 590 -4.20 -19.57 -3.83
CA ILE A 590 -3.37 -20.75 -4.09
C ILE A 590 -3.56 -21.72 -2.93
N GLY A 591 -3.99 -22.95 -3.22
CA GLY A 591 -3.95 -24.06 -2.28
C GLY A 591 -2.73 -24.94 -2.53
N ALA A 592 -2.15 -25.54 -1.48
CA ALA A 592 -1.17 -26.60 -1.61
C ALA A 592 -1.57 -27.83 -0.79
N THR A 593 -1.37 -29.01 -1.37
CA THR A 593 -1.60 -30.29 -0.70
C THR A 593 -0.53 -31.31 -1.05
N ASN A 594 -0.16 -32.14 -0.06
CA ASN A 594 0.62 -33.35 -0.30
C ASN A 594 -0.28 -34.56 -0.54
N ARG A 595 -1.58 -34.46 -0.24
CA ARG A 595 -2.53 -35.57 -0.30
C ARG A 595 -3.78 -35.16 -1.07
N PRO A 596 -3.72 -35.15 -2.40
CA PRO A 596 -4.88 -34.74 -3.18
C PRO A 596 -5.99 -35.81 -3.20
N ASP A 597 -5.69 -37.05 -2.80
CA ASP A 597 -6.62 -38.16 -2.64
C ASP A 597 -7.71 -37.90 -1.59
N ILE A 598 -7.44 -37.04 -0.60
CA ILE A 598 -8.35 -36.76 0.51
C ILE A 598 -8.99 -35.37 0.42
N ILE A 599 -8.74 -34.56 -0.61
CA ILE A 599 -9.33 -33.22 -0.70
C ILE A 599 -10.84 -33.27 -0.96
N ASP A 600 -11.61 -32.40 -0.31
CA ASP A 600 -13.03 -32.20 -0.61
C ASP A 600 -13.21 -31.76 -2.08
N PRO A 601 -13.90 -32.55 -2.93
CA PRO A 601 -14.13 -32.21 -4.34
C PRO A 601 -14.86 -30.87 -4.56
N ALA A 602 -15.54 -30.34 -3.53
CA ALA A 602 -16.17 -29.03 -3.59
C ALA A 602 -15.14 -27.89 -3.83
N ILE A 603 -13.92 -28.03 -3.34
CA ILE A 603 -12.85 -27.02 -3.50
C ILE A 603 -12.38 -26.95 -4.97
N LEU A 604 -12.48 -28.06 -5.70
CA LEU A 604 -11.98 -28.22 -7.08
C LEU A 604 -12.96 -27.75 -8.16
N ARG A 605 -14.13 -27.23 -7.77
CA ARG A 605 -15.18 -26.83 -8.71
C ARG A 605 -14.77 -25.56 -9.50
N PRO A 606 -15.22 -25.40 -10.75
CA PRO A 606 -15.00 -24.18 -11.54
C PRO A 606 -15.37 -22.92 -10.76
N GLY A 607 -14.51 -21.90 -10.78
CA GLY A 607 -14.67 -20.66 -10.01
C GLY A 607 -14.09 -20.70 -8.59
N ARG A 608 -13.46 -21.80 -8.18
CA ARG A 608 -12.72 -21.93 -6.90
C ARG A 608 -11.24 -22.23 -7.18
N LEU A 609 -10.72 -23.40 -6.78
CA LEU A 609 -9.39 -23.87 -7.18
C LEU A 609 -9.51 -24.76 -8.42
N ASP A 610 -9.80 -24.13 -9.55
CA ASP A 610 -10.08 -24.84 -10.80
C ASP A 610 -8.84 -25.10 -11.66
N GLN A 611 -7.69 -24.50 -11.35
CA GLN A 611 -6.42 -24.85 -11.98
C GLN A 611 -5.65 -25.85 -11.11
N LEU A 612 -5.43 -27.05 -11.61
CA LEU A 612 -4.77 -28.14 -10.88
C LEU A 612 -3.37 -28.33 -11.43
N ILE A 613 -2.37 -27.86 -10.70
CA ILE A 613 -0.98 -27.91 -11.14
C ILE A 613 -0.25 -29.02 -10.38
N TYR A 614 0.23 -30.01 -11.13
CA TYR A 614 1.03 -31.10 -10.60
C TYR A 614 2.50 -30.69 -10.49
N ILE A 615 3.08 -30.84 -9.31
CA ILE A 615 4.49 -30.56 -9.05
C ILE A 615 5.20 -31.89 -8.78
N PRO A 616 5.94 -32.44 -9.76
CA PRO A 616 6.61 -33.73 -9.62
C PRO A 616 7.92 -33.64 -8.82
N LEU A 617 8.53 -34.80 -8.57
CA LEU A 617 9.93 -34.86 -8.14
C LEU A 617 10.86 -34.31 -9.24
N PRO A 618 12.00 -33.70 -8.87
CA PRO A 618 12.92 -33.10 -9.83
C PRO A 618 13.61 -34.14 -10.72
N ASP A 619 13.62 -33.88 -12.02
CA ASP A 619 14.44 -34.60 -13.00
C ASP A 619 15.94 -34.24 -12.85
N GLU A 620 16.83 -34.94 -13.56
CA GLU A 620 18.28 -34.72 -13.43
C GLU A 620 18.68 -33.25 -13.65
N LYS A 621 18.08 -32.58 -14.64
CA LYS A 621 18.33 -31.16 -14.91
C LYS A 621 17.85 -30.27 -13.75
N SER A 622 16.65 -30.51 -13.24
CA SER A 622 16.10 -29.77 -12.10
C SER A 622 16.94 -29.99 -10.85
N ARG A 623 17.47 -31.20 -10.61
CA ARG A 623 18.34 -31.46 -9.45
C ARG A 623 19.64 -30.65 -9.51
N VAL A 624 20.28 -30.54 -10.67
CA VAL A 624 21.44 -29.64 -10.85
C VAL A 624 21.07 -28.20 -10.54
N ALA A 625 19.95 -27.71 -11.06
CA ALA A 625 19.49 -26.35 -10.83
C ALA A 625 19.16 -26.09 -9.34
N ILE A 626 18.52 -27.05 -8.65
CA ILE A 626 18.21 -26.96 -7.21
C ILE A 626 19.49 -26.89 -6.38
N LEU A 627 20.49 -27.74 -6.68
CA LEU A 627 21.79 -27.69 -6.00
C LEU A 627 22.47 -26.34 -6.19
N LYS A 628 22.47 -25.80 -7.42
CA LYS A 628 23.01 -24.47 -7.72
C LYS A 628 22.27 -23.36 -6.96
N ALA A 629 20.94 -23.37 -6.94
CA ALA A 629 20.13 -22.39 -6.23
C ALA A 629 20.41 -22.42 -4.71
N ASN A 630 20.43 -23.60 -4.10
CA ASN A 630 20.68 -23.79 -2.67
C ASN A 630 22.11 -23.38 -2.25
N LEU A 631 23.10 -23.57 -3.11
CA LEU A 631 24.51 -23.29 -2.82
C LEU A 631 24.96 -21.91 -3.29
N ARG A 632 24.10 -21.13 -3.94
CA ARG A 632 24.43 -19.81 -4.50
C ARG A 632 25.03 -18.83 -3.49
N LYS A 633 24.58 -18.90 -2.24
CA LYS A 633 25.04 -18.03 -1.13
C LYS A 633 26.10 -18.70 -0.25
N SER A 634 26.61 -19.87 -0.66
CA SER A 634 27.55 -20.68 0.12
C SER A 634 28.90 -20.74 -0.60
N PRO A 635 30.03 -20.66 0.12
CA PRO A 635 31.35 -20.81 -0.49
C PRO A 635 31.60 -22.28 -0.80
N VAL A 636 31.53 -22.66 -2.07
CA VAL A 636 31.72 -24.05 -2.53
C VAL A 636 33.02 -24.16 -3.32
N ALA A 637 33.82 -25.17 -3.00
CA ALA A 637 35.07 -25.42 -3.68
C ALA A 637 34.85 -25.82 -5.15
N LYS A 638 35.76 -25.38 -6.02
CA LYS A 638 35.70 -25.65 -7.48
C LYS A 638 35.75 -27.13 -7.84
N ASP A 639 36.16 -27.99 -6.92
CA ASP A 639 36.30 -29.42 -7.13
C ASP A 639 34.98 -30.19 -6.88
N VAL A 640 33.92 -29.52 -6.42
CA VAL A 640 32.60 -30.12 -6.23
C VAL A 640 31.85 -30.21 -7.56
N ASP A 641 31.52 -31.44 -7.98
CA ASP A 641 30.76 -31.74 -9.20
C ASP A 641 29.26 -31.90 -8.89
N LEU A 642 28.47 -30.87 -9.21
CA LEU A 642 27.02 -30.85 -8.98
C LEU A 642 26.26 -31.75 -9.94
N GLU A 643 26.75 -31.91 -11.17
CA GLU A 643 26.18 -32.80 -12.18
C GLU A 643 26.32 -34.27 -11.76
N PHE A 644 27.44 -34.65 -11.13
CA PHE A 644 27.60 -35.98 -10.52
C PHE A 644 26.65 -36.19 -9.34
N LEU A 645 26.54 -35.23 -8.42
CA LEU A 645 25.60 -35.31 -7.30
C LEU A 645 24.16 -35.51 -7.79
N ALA A 646 23.74 -34.76 -8.82
CA ALA A 646 22.41 -34.88 -9.41
C ALA A 646 22.13 -36.26 -10.00
N LYS A 647 23.12 -36.96 -10.55
CA LYS A 647 22.97 -38.35 -11.02
C LYS A 647 22.75 -39.35 -9.88
N MET A 648 23.41 -39.13 -8.75
CA MET A 648 23.34 -40.03 -7.59
C MET A 648 22.04 -39.85 -6.79
N THR A 649 21.41 -38.67 -6.84
CA THR A 649 20.22 -38.34 -6.06
C THR A 649 18.92 -38.57 -6.83
N ASN A 650 18.80 -39.66 -7.60
CA ASN A 650 17.55 -39.98 -8.28
C ASN A 650 16.44 -40.32 -7.27
N GLY A 651 15.24 -39.74 -7.45
CA GLY A 651 14.12 -39.94 -6.54
C GLY A 651 14.22 -39.17 -5.21
N PHE A 652 15.11 -38.17 -5.14
CA PHE A 652 15.20 -37.21 -4.04
C PHE A 652 14.30 -35.99 -4.33
N SER A 653 13.63 -35.47 -3.32
CA SER A 653 12.90 -34.20 -3.40
C SER A 653 13.84 -32.99 -3.32
N GLY A 654 13.33 -31.79 -3.61
CA GLY A 654 14.11 -30.56 -3.42
C GLY A 654 14.56 -30.38 -1.97
N ALA A 655 13.69 -30.72 -1.01
CA ALA A 655 14.03 -30.71 0.42
C ALA A 655 15.13 -31.72 0.77
N ASP A 656 15.14 -32.90 0.17
CA ASP A 656 16.22 -33.88 0.41
C ASP A 656 17.57 -33.36 -0.14
N LEU A 657 17.57 -32.67 -1.28
CA LEU A 657 18.77 -32.03 -1.83
C LEU A 657 19.26 -30.88 -0.94
N THR A 658 18.34 -30.07 -0.41
CA THR A 658 18.66 -29.02 0.55
C THR A 658 19.27 -29.59 1.83
N GLU A 659 18.75 -30.71 2.34
CA GLU A 659 19.32 -31.39 3.52
C GLU A 659 20.74 -31.88 3.26
N ILE A 660 21.04 -32.41 2.07
CA ILE A 660 22.42 -32.79 1.69
C ILE A 660 23.35 -31.57 1.72
N CYS A 661 22.91 -30.45 1.13
CA CYS A 661 23.69 -29.21 1.13
C CYS A 661 23.94 -28.68 2.55
N GLN A 662 22.88 -28.60 3.36
CA GLN A 662 22.99 -28.14 4.76
C GLN A 662 23.89 -29.05 5.59
N ARG A 663 23.84 -30.36 5.37
CA ARG A 663 24.69 -31.31 6.07
C ARG A 663 26.16 -31.16 5.67
N ALA A 664 26.45 -30.94 4.40
CA ALA A 664 27.81 -30.62 3.93
C ALA A 664 28.32 -29.32 4.55
N CYS A 665 27.48 -28.26 4.60
CA CYS A 665 27.83 -27.00 5.28
C CYS A 665 28.12 -27.21 6.78
N LYS A 666 27.29 -28.00 7.48
CA LYS A 666 27.48 -28.29 8.91
C LYS A 666 28.79 -29.04 9.19
N LEU A 667 29.24 -29.89 8.26
CA LEU A 667 30.53 -30.56 8.35
C LEU A 667 31.69 -29.56 8.16
N ALA A 668 31.60 -28.69 7.17
CA ALA A 668 32.60 -27.63 6.94
C ALA A 668 32.71 -26.67 8.14
N ILE A 669 31.57 -26.22 8.69
CA ILE A 669 31.54 -25.38 9.90
C ILE A 669 32.18 -26.09 11.09
N ARG A 670 31.87 -27.38 11.28
CA ARG A 670 32.48 -28.18 12.35
C ARG A 670 33.99 -28.25 12.20
N GLU A 671 34.50 -28.45 10.99
CA GLU A 671 35.94 -28.49 10.71
C GLU A 671 36.62 -27.14 10.96
N SER A 672 35.98 -26.03 10.56
CA SER A 672 36.49 -24.67 10.80
C SER A 672 36.62 -24.39 12.30
N ILE A 673 35.54 -24.62 13.06
CA ILE A 673 35.53 -24.43 14.53
C ILE A 673 36.56 -25.33 15.22
N GLU A 674 36.68 -26.59 14.81
CA GLU A 674 37.67 -27.50 15.40
C GLU A 674 39.12 -27.05 15.11
N SER A 675 39.35 -26.49 13.92
CA SER A 675 40.65 -25.94 13.52
C SER A 675 41.01 -24.66 14.27
N GLU A 676 40.04 -23.76 14.49
CA GLU A 676 40.22 -22.56 15.32
C GLU A 676 40.56 -22.93 16.77
N ILE A 677 39.82 -23.85 17.37
CA ILE A 677 40.09 -24.33 18.75
C ILE A 677 41.49 -24.92 18.85
N ARG A 678 41.95 -25.65 17.81
CA ARG A 678 43.32 -26.21 17.78
C ARG A 678 44.37 -25.11 17.69
N ARG A 679 44.18 -24.11 16.81
CA ARG A 679 45.06 -22.94 16.69
C ARG A 679 45.14 -22.13 17.98
N ASP A 680 44.02 -21.92 18.66
CA ASP A 680 44.00 -21.18 19.94
C ASP A 680 44.75 -21.93 21.05
N ARG A 681 44.65 -23.27 21.09
CA ARG A 681 45.43 -24.09 22.02
C ARG A 681 46.94 -24.04 21.70
N GLU A 682 47.30 -24.03 20.42
CA GLU A 682 48.70 -23.88 19.96
C GLU A 682 49.25 -22.48 20.31
N ARG A 683 48.45 -21.41 20.15
CA ARG A 683 48.78 -20.03 20.57
C ARG A 683 49.00 -19.92 22.09
N GLN A 684 48.16 -20.57 22.89
CA GLN A 684 48.31 -20.59 24.35
C GLN A 684 49.58 -21.33 24.82
N THR A 685 50.04 -22.32 24.06
CA THR A 685 51.22 -23.12 24.41
C THR A 685 52.54 -22.56 23.89
N ASN A 686 52.52 -21.70 22.86
CA ASN A 686 53.74 -21.10 22.33
C ASN A 686 53.53 -19.64 21.84
N PRO A 687 53.59 -18.62 22.72
CA PRO A 687 53.24 -17.22 22.42
C PRO A 687 54.19 -16.50 21.44
N SER A 688 55.29 -17.13 21.03
CA SER A 688 56.36 -16.52 20.23
C SER A 688 56.37 -16.97 18.76
N ALA A 689 55.44 -17.85 18.36
CA ALA A 689 55.30 -18.30 16.98
C ALA A 689 54.08 -17.65 16.32
N MET A 690 54.37 -16.61 15.52
CA MET A 690 53.59 -16.13 14.37
C MET A 690 52.30 -15.31 14.60
N GLU A 691 52.46 -14.00 14.45
CA GLU A 691 51.53 -13.11 13.74
C GLU A 691 51.65 -13.38 12.23
N VAL A 692 50.88 -14.34 11.70
CA VAL A 692 50.61 -14.46 10.25
C VAL A 692 49.10 -14.39 10.09
N GLU A 693 48.66 -13.71 9.03
CA GLU A 693 47.30 -13.24 8.72
C GLU A 693 46.15 -14.16 9.15
N GLU A 694 45.05 -13.53 9.59
CA GLU A 694 43.78 -14.11 10.03
C GLU A 694 43.01 -14.80 8.87
N ASP A 695 43.63 -15.76 8.20
CA ASP A 695 42.95 -16.54 7.17
C ASP A 695 42.12 -17.66 7.80
N ASP A 696 40.82 -17.67 7.48
CA ASP A 696 39.87 -18.74 7.82
C ASP A 696 40.46 -20.10 7.40
N PRO A 697 40.64 -21.06 8.33
CA PRO A 697 41.24 -22.35 8.03
C PRO A 697 40.39 -23.20 7.06
N VAL A 698 39.08 -22.96 6.94
CA VAL A 698 38.19 -23.68 6.02
C VAL A 698 37.27 -22.68 5.31
N PRO A 699 37.78 -21.97 4.28
CA PRO A 699 37.02 -20.92 3.61
C PRO A 699 35.93 -21.47 2.67
N GLU A 700 35.98 -22.75 2.30
CA GLU A 700 35.12 -23.35 1.28
C GLU A 700 34.63 -24.76 1.64
N ILE A 701 33.42 -25.10 1.20
CA ILE A 701 32.83 -26.43 1.32
C ILE A 701 33.38 -27.32 0.20
N ARG A 702 34.19 -28.31 0.58
CA ARG A 702 34.86 -29.27 -0.31
C ARG A 702 34.06 -30.55 -0.61
N ARG A 703 34.55 -31.34 -1.57
CA ARG A 703 33.94 -32.61 -2.03
C ARG A 703 33.77 -33.65 -0.91
N ASP A 704 34.74 -33.79 -0.03
CA ASP A 704 34.73 -34.72 1.12
C ASP A 704 33.55 -34.48 2.06
N HIS A 705 33.14 -33.23 2.27
CA HIS A 705 31.94 -32.91 3.04
C HIS A 705 30.66 -33.43 2.37
N PHE A 706 30.56 -33.34 1.04
CA PHE A 706 29.41 -33.85 0.29
C PHE A 706 29.39 -35.38 0.25
N GLU A 707 30.55 -36.04 0.12
CA GLU A 707 30.64 -37.50 0.17
C GLU A 707 30.18 -38.04 1.53
N GLU A 708 30.62 -37.42 2.62
CA GLU A 708 30.20 -37.80 3.98
C GLU A 708 28.72 -37.46 4.22
N ALA A 709 28.22 -36.33 3.72
CA ALA A 709 26.80 -36.00 3.78
C ALA A 709 25.93 -37.04 3.04
N MET A 710 26.39 -37.51 1.87
CA MET A 710 25.67 -38.47 1.04
C MET A 710 25.51 -39.84 1.71
N ARG A 711 26.45 -40.26 2.58
CA ARG A 711 26.35 -41.53 3.33
C ARG A 711 25.10 -41.63 4.21
N PHE A 712 24.60 -40.49 4.68
CA PHE A 712 23.42 -40.42 5.56
C PHE A 712 22.19 -39.88 4.85
N ALA A 713 22.28 -39.62 3.55
CA ALA A 713 21.18 -39.11 2.76
C ALA A 713 20.05 -40.14 2.68
N ARG A 714 18.82 -39.69 2.90
CA ARG A 714 17.61 -40.52 2.84
C ARG A 714 16.63 -39.91 1.86
N ARG A 715 15.95 -40.77 1.10
CA ARG A 715 14.84 -40.37 0.24
C ARG A 715 13.59 -40.19 1.10
N SER A 716 12.95 -39.03 1.02
CA SER A 716 11.68 -38.79 1.72
C SER A 716 10.47 -39.39 1.01
N VAL A 717 10.57 -39.64 -0.30
CA VAL A 717 9.46 -40.15 -1.12
C VAL A 717 9.74 -41.56 -1.63
N SER A 718 8.84 -42.50 -1.32
CA SER A 718 8.94 -43.89 -1.75
C SER A 718 8.46 -44.09 -3.19
N ASP A 719 8.98 -45.11 -3.89
CA ASP A 719 8.57 -45.41 -5.27
C ASP A 719 7.07 -45.76 -5.39
N ASN A 720 6.48 -46.29 -4.31
CA ASN A 720 5.04 -46.56 -4.24
C ASN A 720 4.23 -45.27 -4.23
N ASP A 721 4.70 -44.24 -3.52
CA ASP A 721 4.00 -42.96 -3.44
C ASP A 721 4.15 -42.17 -4.75
N ILE A 722 5.31 -42.24 -5.41
CA ILE A 722 5.52 -41.67 -6.75
C ILE A 722 4.46 -42.20 -7.73
N ARG A 723 4.28 -43.53 -7.77
CA ARG A 723 3.25 -44.15 -8.63
C ARG A 723 1.85 -43.69 -8.30
N LYS A 724 1.51 -43.48 -7.03
CA LYS A 724 0.20 -42.94 -6.64
C LYS A 724 0.00 -41.53 -7.18
N TYR A 725 1.00 -40.66 -7.07
CA TYR A 725 0.91 -39.30 -7.61
C TYR A 725 0.76 -39.29 -9.13
N GLU A 726 1.50 -40.14 -9.85
CA GLU A 726 1.41 -40.25 -11.31
C GLU A 726 0.05 -40.79 -11.77
N MET A 727 -0.47 -41.84 -11.11
CA MET A 727 -1.80 -42.37 -11.39
C MET A 727 -2.87 -41.31 -11.13
N PHE A 728 -2.73 -40.55 -10.04
CA PHE A 728 -3.67 -39.50 -9.67
C PHE A 728 -3.63 -38.32 -10.65
N ALA A 729 -2.44 -37.92 -11.11
CA ALA A 729 -2.28 -36.90 -12.14
C ALA A 729 -2.96 -37.33 -13.46
N GLN A 730 -2.84 -38.61 -13.83
CA GLN A 730 -3.52 -39.15 -15.03
C GLN A 730 -5.05 -39.18 -14.88
N THR A 731 -5.59 -39.61 -13.73
CA THR A 731 -7.04 -39.66 -13.52
C THR A 731 -7.68 -38.28 -13.44
N LEU A 732 -6.99 -37.31 -12.85
CA LEU A 732 -7.42 -35.91 -12.84
C LEU A 732 -7.39 -35.25 -14.23
N GLN A 733 -6.40 -35.60 -15.07
CA GLN A 733 -6.38 -35.14 -16.45
C GLN A 733 -7.47 -35.81 -17.29
N GLN A 734 -7.76 -37.09 -17.05
CA GLN A 734 -8.84 -37.83 -17.75
C GLN A 734 -10.24 -37.38 -17.36
N SER A 735 -10.48 -36.98 -16.10
CA SER A 735 -11.78 -36.42 -15.68
C SER A 735 -12.10 -35.07 -16.36
N ARG A 736 -11.12 -34.45 -17.04
CA ARG A 736 -11.25 -33.25 -17.86
C ARG A 736 -11.24 -33.51 -19.38
N GLY A 737 -10.94 -34.74 -19.81
CA GLY A 737 -10.80 -35.08 -21.22
C GLY A 737 -12.13 -35.40 -21.90
N PHE A 738 -12.76 -34.40 -22.55
CA PHE A 738 -13.58 -34.70 -23.73
C PHE A 738 -12.67 -35.41 -24.74
N GLY A 739 -13.05 -36.62 -25.17
CA GLY A 739 -12.31 -37.39 -26.16
C GLY A 739 -12.00 -36.56 -27.39
N SER A 740 -10.71 -36.52 -27.78
CA SER A 740 -10.15 -35.95 -29.02
C SER A 740 -11.17 -35.24 -29.93
N PHE A 741 -11.62 -34.04 -29.52
CA PHE A 741 -12.46 -33.22 -30.37
C PHE A 741 -11.57 -32.49 -31.38
N ARG A 742 -11.60 -32.95 -32.64
CA ARG A 742 -11.07 -32.19 -33.77
C ARG A 742 -12.24 -31.66 -34.57
N PHE A 743 -12.23 -30.37 -34.88
CA PHE A 743 -13.13 -29.83 -35.90
C PHE A 743 -12.92 -30.58 -37.22
N PRO A 744 -13.98 -30.93 -37.96
CA PRO A 744 -13.83 -31.45 -39.32
C PRO A 744 -13.07 -30.41 -40.14
N SER A 745 -11.86 -30.74 -40.56
CA SER A 745 -11.12 -29.92 -41.52
C SER A 745 -11.95 -29.85 -42.80
N GLY A 746 -12.46 -28.66 -43.12
CA GLY A 746 -13.25 -28.38 -44.32
C GLY A 746 -12.47 -28.79 -45.56
N ASN A 747 -12.98 -29.77 -46.28
CA ASN A 747 -12.37 -30.31 -47.49
C ASN A 747 -12.59 -29.31 -48.65
N GLN A 748 -11.57 -28.52 -48.97
CA GLN A 748 -11.50 -27.78 -50.24
C GLN A 748 -10.75 -28.62 -51.29
N GLY A 749 -11.51 -29.05 -52.31
CA GLY A 749 -11.11 -29.20 -53.71
C GLY A 749 -9.86 -30.02 -54.07
N GLY A 750 -10.05 -31.22 -54.61
CA GLY A 750 -9.01 -31.93 -55.36
C GLY A 750 -9.46 -33.27 -55.95
N ALA A 751 -9.70 -33.27 -57.27
CA ALA A 751 -9.88 -34.35 -58.26
C ALA A 751 -9.89 -35.85 -57.82
N GLY A 752 -10.84 -36.61 -58.40
CA GLY A 752 -10.99 -38.06 -58.27
C GLY A 752 -9.83 -38.92 -58.82
N PRO A 753 -9.95 -40.27 -58.83
CA PRO A 753 -10.96 -40.93 -59.67
C PRO A 753 -11.69 -42.14 -59.06
N SER A 754 -12.68 -42.56 -59.84
CA SER A 754 -13.68 -43.63 -59.75
C SER A 754 -13.22 -45.07 -59.45
N GLN A 755 -14.04 -45.78 -58.66
CA GLN A 755 -14.49 -47.19 -58.75
C GLN A 755 -15.47 -47.40 -57.56
N GLY A 756 -16.62 -48.05 -57.58
CA GLY A 756 -17.28 -48.96 -58.50
C GLY A 756 -18.03 -50.02 -57.68
N SER A 757 -19.38 -50.00 -57.72
CA SER A 757 -20.35 -51.11 -57.54
C SER A 757 -20.76 -51.69 -56.15
N GLY A 758 -22.10 -51.71 -55.95
CA GLY A 758 -22.93 -52.77 -55.32
C GLY A 758 -23.07 -52.74 -53.78
N GLY A 759 -24.23 -52.85 -53.13
CA GLY A 759 -25.61 -53.15 -53.49
C GLY A 759 -26.33 -53.80 -52.27
N GLY A 760 -27.61 -53.45 -52.04
CA GLY A 760 -28.58 -54.13 -51.14
C GLY A 760 -28.68 -53.56 -49.71
N THR A 761 -29.81 -53.13 -49.09
CA THR A 761 -31.26 -53.44 -49.04
C THR A 761 -31.67 -53.80 -47.60
N GLY A 762 -32.75 -53.17 -47.10
CA GLY A 762 -33.50 -53.53 -45.87
C GLY A 762 -33.35 -52.47 -44.77
N GLY A 763 -34.31 -51.57 -44.50
CA GLY A 763 -35.71 -51.81 -44.13
C GLY A 763 -35.88 -51.55 -42.62
N SER A 764 -36.38 -50.37 -42.23
CA SER A 764 -37.66 -50.19 -41.50
C SER A 764 -37.39 -49.91 -40.00
N VAL A 765 -38.07 -49.10 -39.17
CA VAL A 765 -39.36 -48.37 -39.16
C VAL A 765 -39.20 -47.17 -38.17
N TYR A 766 -40.01 -46.13 -38.37
CA TYR A 766 -40.26 -44.95 -37.53
C TYR A 766 -40.77 -45.26 -36.11
N THR A 767 -40.43 -44.42 -35.13
CA THR A 767 -41.45 -43.69 -34.33
C THR A 767 -40.84 -42.47 -33.65
N GLU A 768 -41.38 -41.30 -33.99
CA GLU A 768 -41.40 -40.09 -33.18
C GLU A 768 -42.42 -40.27 -32.05
N ASP A 769 -42.09 -39.81 -30.84
CA ASP A 769 -43.08 -39.31 -29.89
C ASP A 769 -42.51 -38.04 -29.26
N ASN A 770 -43.11 -36.92 -29.64
CA ASN A 770 -43.15 -35.69 -28.87
C ASN A 770 -44.20 -35.90 -27.78
N ASP A 771 -43.94 -35.46 -26.56
CA ASP A 771 -44.95 -34.75 -25.77
C ASP A 771 -44.26 -33.87 -24.72
N ASP A 772 -44.74 -32.63 -24.70
CA ASP A 772 -44.53 -31.60 -23.70
C ASP A 772 -44.96 -32.09 -22.30
N ASP A 773 -44.35 -31.60 -21.22
CA ASP A 773 -45.03 -30.66 -20.30
C ASP A 773 -44.28 -30.39 -18.98
N LEU A 774 -44.22 -29.09 -18.67
CA LEU A 774 -44.52 -28.44 -17.39
C LEU A 774 -43.65 -28.67 -16.12
N TYR A 775 -42.99 -27.57 -15.74
CA TYR A 775 -42.70 -27.04 -14.40
C TYR A 775 -42.40 -27.99 -13.23
N GLY A 776 -41.18 -27.82 -12.68
CA GLY A 776 -40.76 -28.14 -11.32
C GLY A 776 -39.49 -27.38 -10.98
#